data_AF-A0A938I5H9-F1
#
_entry.id   AF-A0A938I5H9-F1
#
_cell.length_a   1.000
_cell.length_b   1.000
_cell.length_c   1.000
_cell.angle_alpha   90.00
_cell.angle_beta   90.00
_cell.angle_gamma   90.00
#
_symmetry.space_group_name_H-M   'P 1'
#
loop_
_entity.id
_entity.type
_entity.pdbx_description
1 polymer ?
#
loop_
_entity_poly.entity_id
_entity_poly.type
_entity_poly.pdbx_seq_one_letter_code
_entity_poly.pdbx_strand_id
1 'polypeptide(L)'
;MLLGAVLALSTSHPVIPAVARADWQGHEIRQGDGNGGWVTRPAQRKVLRHPDCEHTMPFGLAQMDNGEIAIVVSREKAAPGGGRLFEPNIAFSKDGGATWSPFQAIPGTRGRPQFLHWLGGGNLSFVTEALGGGKQQRFFSGDYGRTWKESIDHPGSSDGKGFGIEGNGWVDRGEKGTPKAILEIGYHLDAGKSHPQGDFTGIFRRSVDGGKTWIDEVSPPQWKFTVEHNGKKWLRGVSEGAIVRAANGDLVAALRTDMPPKYFEGPHDDSLEGTAISISKDNGKTWSDLKFLFEAGRHHANLQRLPNGDLVCTLVVRDDIQAGKLSKGELTSHRRGCDALVSHDHGQTWSLDRRYELDSFEFLRKDGYWVDGVCGHIGAVVLDDGHVLSVYGNYPVGAVLVKWKPDATAEQANFFVSPLGKDENAGTFDAPFLTLERARDAVQALKARSPDKPITVLIRGGTYRLEQSVVFSGRDSGTAGSPITYKAYPGETPVFSGGRVVSDWKPHRDQIVAAQLPQIENHYYRFRELFLNGQRQIRARYPNRDPQDPRFGGWAFIGATLPADDAAPIRFTGEKGVFPRQWAKPDQGEIFIIPGLAWNSHLIPIRDYNPQTGEITVSRRPNQVWDRLMKGNRFYVENLLEELDQPGEWCFDTQTRILYFWPPQGTLDGAEVTIPVIDRLIELRATTHEPVRHLHFSGLTFTQTLSVFPWIHPLNPDYLECNRPNSGGFAFYLENTENCVIDGCRFDQVGGDAIRLHGASTRNRITRNEIVGAGAQGICFADLEFWPYHYPAVWRGNEAKLQSVSSRLPWAVGNVVENNQIHDCGVIDNFGAAIHFHGQNTDGNVVAHNHIHDQPHHAIYFSMGFGQNIIEYNDIHDLCYVMADAGGVYCNRWSILTDDPVLNKSQIIRYNRIRNVMGVVPHAVATDDPAGTPSQDRIRRPYFTWGIYFDNSPRRVQVYGNLCVGNVWGGVFLGGGYAEPEDCLVENNIFVDSSVYQYDASMNANSRGNVFQRNIISFSRPDASLLRCTSREGIKKLDDNLYFLQGGGALKVSGFEDGSFEKWRAAGFDRNSVVADPLFVDPTRGDYNLKPESPAWKLGFKPIPFEKIGIKKVE
;
A
#
# COMPACT_ATOMS: atom_id res chain seq x y z
N MET A 1 -19.94 -30.40 59.63
CA MET A 1 -20.04 -28.95 59.92
C MET A 1 -20.20 -28.25 58.58
N LEU A 2 -21.44 -28.02 58.14
CA LEU A 2 -22.29 -26.83 58.39
C LEU A 2 -21.95 -25.63 57.49
N LEU A 3 -22.88 -25.38 56.56
CA LEU A 3 -23.41 -24.11 56.05
C LEU A 3 -22.50 -22.99 55.51
N GLY A 4 -22.75 -22.64 54.23
CA GLY A 4 -23.24 -21.31 53.89
C GLY A 4 -22.30 -20.35 53.16
N ALA A 5 -22.49 -20.18 51.85
CA ALA A 5 -22.43 -18.87 51.19
C ALA A 5 -23.06 -18.94 49.80
N VAL A 6 -24.11 -18.15 49.64
CA VAL A 6 -24.89 -17.89 48.43
C VAL A 6 -24.46 -16.52 47.90
N LEU A 7 -24.32 -16.42 46.57
CA LEU A 7 -24.35 -15.22 45.71
C LEU A 7 -23.39 -14.05 46.00
N ALA A 8 -22.42 -13.89 45.08
CA ALA A 8 -22.15 -12.60 44.44
C ALA A 8 -21.72 -12.86 42.99
N LEU A 9 -22.69 -12.89 42.08
CA LEU A 9 -22.44 -12.76 40.64
C LEU A 9 -21.91 -11.35 40.39
N SER A 10 -20.58 -11.17 40.39
CA SER A 10 -20.00 -9.99 39.75
C SER A 10 -20.10 -10.19 38.25
N THR A 11 -20.96 -9.41 37.60
CA THR A 11 -20.94 -9.20 36.15
C THR A 11 -19.61 -8.58 35.76
N SER A 12 -18.59 -9.40 35.54
CA SER A 12 -17.41 -8.99 34.78
C SER A 12 -17.86 -8.88 33.33
N HIS A 13 -17.95 -7.64 32.84
CA HIS A 13 -17.99 -7.42 31.40
C HIS A 13 -16.75 -8.10 30.78
N PRO A 14 -16.89 -8.80 29.65
CA PRO A 14 -15.74 -9.41 29.00
C PRO A 14 -14.73 -8.30 28.70
N VAL A 15 -13.50 -8.48 29.19
CA VAL A 15 -12.35 -7.71 28.71
C VAL A 15 -12.18 -8.12 27.24
N ILE A 16 -12.76 -7.33 26.34
CA ILE A 16 -12.63 -7.51 24.89
C ILE A 16 -11.16 -7.23 24.55
N PRO A 17 -10.43 -8.18 23.93
CA PRO A 17 -9.01 -8.02 23.64
C PRO A 17 -8.74 -6.82 22.73
N ALA A 18 -7.53 -6.27 22.82
CA ALA A 18 -7.08 -5.15 22.00
C ALA A 18 -6.86 -5.61 20.55
N VAL A 19 -7.72 -5.17 19.64
CA VAL A 19 -7.69 -5.56 18.22
C VAL A 19 -7.56 -4.34 17.32
N ALA A 20 -6.61 -4.46 16.38
CA ALA A 20 -6.45 -3.84 15.07
C ALA A 20 -6.97 -2.40 14.83
N ARG A 21 -6.09 -1.55 14.30
CA ARG A 21 -6.52 -0.44 13.44
C ARG A 21 -7.15 -1.06 12.20
N ALA A 22 -8.47 -1.29 12.22
CA ALA A 22 -9.19 -1.85 11.09
C ALA A 22 -9.04 -0.92 9.88
N ASP A 23 -8.81 -1.47 8.69
CA ASP A 23 -8.92 -0.71 7.45
C ASP A 23 -10.35 -0.19 7.26
N TRP A 24 -10.52 0.80 6.39
CA TRP A 24 -11.86 1.27 6.02
C TRP A 24 -12.70 0.11 5.50
N GLN A 25 -13.88 -0.07 6.08
CA GLN A 25 -14.87 -1.01 5.59
C GLN A 25 -15.85 -0.25 4.72
N GLY A 26 -16.29 -0.86 3.61
CA GLY A 26 -17.44 -0.36 2.86
C GLY A 26 -18.64 -0.24 3.80
N HIS A 27 -19.32 0.90 3.76
CA HIS A 27 -20.47 1.19 4.60
C HIS A 27 -21.58 1.82 3.77
N GLU A 28 -22.79 1.72 4.28
CA GLU A 28 -23.98 2.23 3.61
C GLU A 28 -24.76 3.08 4.60
N ILE A 29 -25.01 4.33 4.22
CA ILE A 29 -25.87 5.22 4.99
C ILE A 29 -27.25 5.25 4.34
N ARG A 30 -28.29 5.26 5.17
CA ARG A 30 -29.67 5.36 4.68
C ARG A 30 -30.09 6.82 4.71
N GLN A 31 -30.59 7.35 3.60
CA GLN A 31 -31.17 8.69 3.55
C GLN A 31 -32.68 8.59 3.33
N GLY A 32 -33.47 9.31 4.12
CA GLY A 32 -34.92 9.40 3.90
C GLY A 32 -35.23 10.01 2.52
N ASP A 33 -36.23 9.48 1.83
CA ASP A 33 -36.60 9.94 0.49
C ASP A 33 -37.61 11.11 0.47
N GLY A 34 -38.10 11.51 1.65
CA GLY A 34 -39.15 12.52 1.85
C GLY A 34 -40.60 12.01 1.72
N ASN A 35 -40.79 10.72 1.41
CA ASN A 35 -42.09 10.08 1.22
C ASN A 35 -42.32 8.89 2.18
N GLY A 36 -41.47 8.76 3.21
CA GLY A 36 -41.49 7.67 4.18
C GLY A 36 -40.67 6.44 3.78
N GLY A 37 -39.96 6.50 2.65
CA GLY A 37 -38.98 5.49 2.21
C GLY A 37 -37.53 5.91 2.49
N TRP A 38 -36.60 5.05 2.08
CA TRP A 38 -35.16 5.22 2.25
C TRP A 38 -34.42 4.98 0.93
N VAL A 39 -33.35 5.73 0.68
CA VAL A 39 -32.37 5.50 -0.38
C VAL A 39 -31.00 5.29 0.24
N THR A 40 -30.20 4.39 -0.32
CA THR A 40 -28.86 4.10 0.19
C THR A 40 -27.84 5.04 -0.43
N ARG A 41 -26.83 5.45 0.34
CA ARG A 41 -25.70 6.26 -0.13
C ARG A 41 -24.38 5.58 0.27
N PRO A 42 -23.35 5.65 -0.58
CA PRO A 42 -22.05 5.08 -0.27
C PRO A 42 -21.40 5.83 0.89
N ALA A 43 -20.74 5.09 1.77
CA ALA A 43 -19.90 5.63 2.84
C ALA A 43 -18.80 4.63 3.17
N GLN A 44 -17.90 5.03 4.05
CA GLN A 44 -16.90 4.15 4.64
C GLN A 44 -16.98 4.24 6.15
N ARG A 45 -16.73 3.13 6.84
CA ARG A 45 -16.74 3.03 8.30
C ARG A 45 -15.41 2.49 8.83
N LYS A 46 -14.91 3.05 9.91
CA LYS A 46 -13.68 2.62 10.58
C LYS A 46 -13.81 2.77 12.09
N VAL A 47 -13.20 1.87 12.86
CA VAL A 47 -13.20 1.95 14.33
C VAL A 47 -11.77 2.25 14.80
N LEU A 48 -11.64 3.26 15.67
CA LEU A 48 -10.41 3.56 16.39
C LEU A 48 -10.59 3.24 17.87
N ARG A 49 -9.65 2.47 18.41
CA ARG A 49 -9.63 2.09 19.81
C ARG A 49 -8.24 2.27 20.38
N HIS A 50 -8.16 2.87 21.56
CA HIS A 50 -6.95 2.91 22.36
C HIS A 50 -6.72 1.53 22.98
N PRO A 51 -5.51 0.94 22.88
CA PRO A 51 -5.26 -0.46 23.23
C PRO A 51 -5.41 -0.76 24.72
N ASP A 52 -5.26 0.27 25.55
CA ASP A 52 -5.26 0.15 27.00
C ASP A 52 -6.29 1.13 27.60
N CYS A 53 -7.59 0.84 27.42
CA CYS A 53 -8.72 1.50 28.11
C CYS A 53 -10.05 0.73 27.93
N GLU A 54 -11.04 1.01 28.77
CA GLU A 54 -12.41 0.50 28.59
C GLU A 54 -13.10 1.19 27.41
N HIS A 55 -12.99 2.52 27.34
CA HIS A 55 -13.64 3.31 26.30
C HIS A 55 -12.68 4.34 25.69
N THR A 56 -12.72 4.43 24.36
CA THR A 56 -12.07 5.49 23.58
C THR A 56 -13.14 6.43 23.07
N MET A 57 -13.37 7.53 23.77
CA MET A 57 -14.48 8.44 23.50
C MET A 57 -14.01 9.66 22.70
N PRO A 58 -14.50 9.89 21.48
CA PRO A 58 -14.07 11.03 20.66
C PRO A 58 -14.78 12.32 21.08
N PHE A 59 -14.04 13.43 21.10
CA PHE A 59 -14.59 14.75 21.46
C PHE A 59 -14.24 15.86 20.47
N GLY A 60 -13.48 15.56 19.41
CA GLY A 60 -13.20 16.56 18.38
C GLY A 60 -12.37 16.04 17.22
N LEU A 61 -12.63 16.62 16.05
CA LEU A 61 -11.89 16.43 14.82
C LEU A 61 -11.50 17.79 14.24
N ALA A 62 -10.32 17.87 13.63
CA ALA A 62 -9.90 19.02 12.85
C ALA A 62 -8.99 18.60 11.71
N GLN A 63 -9.24 19.11 10.50
CA GLN A 63 -8.27 19.06 9.39
C GLN A 63 -7.46 20.36 9.42
N MET A 64 -6.14 20.23 9.40
CA MET A 64 -5.19 21.34 9.51
C MET A 64 -4.66 21.77 8.13
N ASP A 65 -3.98 22.91 8.08
CA ASP A 65 -3.38 23.48 6.86
C ASP A 65 -2.25 22.66 6.24
N ASN A 66 -1.68 21.71 6.98
CA ASN A 66 -0.73 20.73 6.43
C ASN A 66 -1.42 19.50 5.80
N GLY A 67 -2.75 19.48 5.72
CA GLY A 67 -3.55 18.37 5.21
C GLY A 67 -3.80 17.25 6.23
N GLU A 68 -3.14 17.26 7.39
CA GLU A 68 -3.35 16.23 8.42
C GLU A 68 -4.68 16.43 9.17
N ILE A 69 -5.29 15.33 9.58
CA ILE A 69 -6.47 15.29 10.44
C ILE A 69 -6.02 14.94 11.85
N ALA A 70 -6.43 15.74 12.83
CA ALA A 70 -6.26 15.45 14.26
C ALA A 70 -7.59 14.98 14.87
N ILE A 71 -7.53 13.94 15.70
CA ILE A 71 -8.64 13.50 16.55
C ILE A 71 -8.23 13.59 18.02
N VAL A 72 -9.05 14.24 18.84
CA VAL A 72 -8.88 14.23 20.30
C VAL A 72 -9.92 13.30 20.94
N VAL A 73 -9.48 12.46 21.85
CA VAL A 73 -10.29 11.46 22.54
C VAL A 73 -10.05 11.51 24.05
N SER A 74 -11.05 11.11 24.83
CA SER A 74 -10.87 10.70 26.21
C SER A 74 -10.57 9.20 26.25
N ARG A 75 -9.45 8.86 26.86
CA ARG A 75 -9.11 7.49 27.25
C ARG A 75 -9.74 7.24 28.62
N GLU A 76 -10.73 6.35 28.68
CA GLU A 76 -11.49 6.09 29.90
C GLU A 76 -11.11 4.76 30.57
N LYS A 77 -10.75 4.79 31.86
CA LYS A 77 -10.28 3.62 32.63
C LYS A 77 -10.89 3.53 34.02
N ALA A 78 -11.03 2.31 34.56
CA ALA A 78 -11.29 2.12 35.98
C ALA A 78 -10.17 2.76 36.85
N ALA A 79 -10.57 3.50 37.88
CA ALA A 79 -9.64 4.11 38.84
C ALA A 79 -9.30 3.11 39.98
N PRO A 80 -8.05 3.05 40.49
CA PRO A 80 -7.64 2.13 41.56
C PRO A 80 -8.41 2.27 42.90
N GLY A 81 -9.14 3.37 43.11
CA GLY A 81 -9.95 3.63 44.32
C GLY A 81 -11.46 3.61 44.09
N GLY A 82 -11.94 3.12 42.94
CA GLY A 82 -13.33 3.23 42.51
C GLY A 82 -13.58 4.50 41.68
N GLY A 83 -14.49 4.40 40.70
CA GLY A 83 -14.74 5.47 39.72
C GLY A 83 -13.93 5.30 38.43
N ARG A 84 -13.89 6.36 37.61
CA ARG A 84 -13.30 6.34 36.26
C ARG A 84 -12.31 7.49 36.04
N LEU A 85 -11.17 7.19 35.44
CA LEU A 85 -10.17 8.13 34.99
C LEU A 85 -10.49 8.54 33.55
N PHE A 86 -10.37 9.84 33.27
CA PHE A 86 -10.58 10.44 31.96
C PHE A 86 -9.31 11.19 31.56
N GLU A 87 -8.68 10.77 30.47
CA GLU A 87 -7.36 11.27 30.06
C GLU A 87 -7.37 11.70 28.59
N PRO A 88 -7.12 12.98 28.28
CA PRO A 88 -7.02 13.46 26.91
C PRO A 88 -5.86 12.81 26.14
N ASN A 89 -6.19 12.27 24.97
CA ASN A 89 -5.27 11.65 24.05
C ASN A 89 -5.52 12.18 22.63
N ILE A 90 -4.49 12.23 21.80
CA ILE A 90 -4.57 12.72 20.42
C ILE A 90 -3.95 11.73 19.42
N ALA A 91 -4.52 11.63 18.23
CA ALA A 91 -3.94 10.89 17.11
C ALA A 91 -4.09 11.68 15.80
N PHE A 92 -3.27 11.33 14.80
CA PHE A 92 -3.17 12.06 13.54
C PHE A 92 -3.26 11.13 12.33
N SER A 93 -3.88 11.61 11.26
CA SER A 93 -3.90 10.95 9.95
C SER A 93 -3.37 11.90 8.88
N LYS A 94 -2.55 11.38 7.96
CA LYS A 94 -1.95 12.15 6.84
C LYS A 94 -2.61 11.89 5.49
N ASP A 95 -3.54 10.94 5.45
CA ASP A 95 -4.05 10.30 4.24
C ASP A 95 -5.59 10.24 4.27
N GLY A 96 -6.22 11.32 4.76
CA GLY A 96 -7.68 11.45 4.76
C GLY A 96 -8.40 10.48 5.69
N GLY A 97 -7.71 9.95 6.71
CA GLY A 97 -8.24 9.01 7.69
C GLY A 97 -7.91 7.54 7.42
N ALA A 98 -7.18 7.22 6.35
CA ALA A 98 -6.84 5.83 5.99
C ALA A 98 -5.91 5.19 7.03
N THR A 99 -4.84 5.86 7.43
CA THR A 99 -3.95 5.46 8.52
C THR A 99 -3.95 6.49 9.64
N TRP A 100 -3.73 6.02 10.87
CA TRP A 100 -3.69 6.86 12.06
C TRP A 100 -2.42 6.58 12.85
N SER A 101 -1.82 7.62 13.43
CA SER A 101 -0.75 7.47 14.42
C SER A 101 -1.25 6.72 15.66
N PRO A 102 -0.35 6.18 16.50
CA PRO A 102 -0.74 5.80 17.86
C PRO A 102 -1.37 6.99 18.59
N PHE A 103 -2.34 6.69 19.47
CA PHE A 103 -2.83 7.68 20.41
C PHE A 103 -1.71 8.08 21.37
N GLN A 104 -1.55 9.39 21.55
CA GLN A 104 -0.55 9.98 22.42
C GLN A 104 -1.26 10.69 23.57
N ALA A 105 -0.91 10.35 24.81
CA ALA A 105 -1.40 11.06 25.97
C ALA A 105 -0.89 12.50 25.96
N ILE A 106 -1.74 13.45 26.32
CA ILE A 106 -1.35 14.87 26.39
C ILE A 106 -0.86 15.16 27.82
N PRO A 107 0.45 15.39 28.04
CA PRO A 107 0.99 15.53 29.39
C PRO A 107 0.38 16.70 30.16
N GLY A 108 0.17 16.51 31.47
CA GLY A 108 -0.36 17.56 32.35
C GLY A 108 -1.88 17.78 32.26
N THR A 109 -2.60 17.01 31.44
CA THR A 109 -4.05 17.14 31.27
C THR A 109 -4.81 16.06 32.06
N ARG A 110 -6.05 16.38 32.46
CA ARG A 110 -7.01 15.45 33.09
C ARG A 110 -8.44 15.86 32.71
N GLY A 111 -9.37 14.91 32.65
CA GLY A 111 -10.76 15.16 32.27
C GLY A 111 -11.05 14.85 30.81
N ARG A 112 -12.31 15.00 30.40
CA ARG A 112 -12.66 14.85 28.98
C ARG A 112 -12.22 16.11 28.21
N PRO A 113 -11.59 15.96 27.03
CA PRO A 113 -11.30 17.08 26.16
C PRO A 113 -12.59 17.57 25.49
N GLN A 114 -12.74 18.87 25.27
CA GLN A 114 -13.89 19.52 24.63
C GLN A 114 -13.37 20.65 23.72
N PHE A 115 -14.18 21.10 22.76
CA PHE A 115 -13.88 22.27 21.90
C PHE A 115 -12.50 22.23 21.21
N LEU A 116 -12.20 21.16 20.48
CA LEU A 116 -10.99 21.13 19.65
C LEU A 116 -11.09 22.17 18.52
N HIS A 117 -10.17 23.13 18.52
CA HIS A 117 -10.09 24.20 17.52
C HIS A 117 -8.75 24.20 16.81
N TRP A 118 -8.78 24.23 15.47
CA TRP A 118 -7.62 24.56 14.65
C TRP A 118 -7.56 26.06 14.39
N LEU A 119 -6.54 26.72 14.92
CA LEU A 119 -6.35 28.17 14.87
C LEU A 119 -5.36 28.61 13.76
N GLY A 120 -5.05 27.74 12.78
CA GLY A 120 -4.16 28.06 11.65
C GLY A 120 -2.67 28.08 11.98
N GLY A 121 -1.81 27.85 10.99
CA GLY A 121 -0.35 27.88 11.15
C GLY A 121 0.16 26.82 12.14
N GLY A 122 -0.45 25.64 12.15
CA GLY A 122 -0.17 24.58 13.13
C GLY A 122 -0.67 24.82 14.56
N ASN A 123 -1.42 25.91 14.82
CA ASN A 123 -1.95 26.18 16.15
C ASN A 123 -3.24 25.38 16.42
N LEU A 124 -3.31 24.70 17.55
CA LEU A 124 -4.48 23.98 18.04
C LEU A 124 -4.81 24.40 19.48
N SER A 125 -6.09 24.33 19.86
CA SER A 125 -6.51 24.45 21.26
C SER A 125 -7.65 23.50 21.59
N PHE A 126 -7.76 23.08 22.86
CA PHE A 126 -8.94 22.41 23.41
C PHE A 126 -9.07 22.71 24.90
N VAL A 127 -10.21 22.37 25.50
CA VAL A 127 -10.51 22.59 26.92
C VAL A 127 -10.69 21.25 27.64
N THR A 128 -10.30 21.14 28.90
CA THR A 128 -10.57 19.96 29.72
C THR A 128 -11.57 20.24 30.83
N GLU A 129 -12.41 19.25 31.13
CA GLU A 129 -13.30 19.26 32.29
C GLU A 129 -12.56 19.34 33.63
N ALA A 130 -13.19 20.01 34.60
CA ALA A 130 -12.72 20.13 35.97
C ALA A 130 -13.11 18.89 36.80
N LEU A 131 -12.33 17.81 36.74
CA LEU A 131 -12.56 16.63 37.59
C LEU A 131 -11.72 16.67 38.87
N GLY A 132 -12.32 16.26 40.00
CA GLY A 132 -11.62 16.10 41.28
C GLY A 132 -11.29 17.40 42.04
N GLY A 133 -12.06 18.48 41.81
CA GLY A 133 -11.87 19.78 42.50
C GLY A 133 -10.85 20.72 41.83
N GLY A 134 -10.36 20.39 40.64
CA GLY A 134 -9.53 21.28 39.81
C GLY A 134 -10.33 22.37 39.07
N LYS A 135 -9.64 23.25 38.35
CA LYS A 135 -10.27 24.22 37.43
C LYS A 135 -10.28 23.69 35.99
N GLN A 136 -11.24 24.13 35.18
CA GLN A 136 -11.20 23.90 33.74
C GLN A 136 -10.00 24.65 33.14
N GLN A 137 -9.31 24.03 32.18
CA GLN A 137 -8.14 24.62 31.54
C GLN A 137 -8.23 24.52 30.02
N ARG A 138 -7.81 25.58 29.33
CA ARG A 138 -7.58 25.56 27.88
C ARG A 138 -6.10 25.32 27.61
N PHE A 139 -5.81 24.36 26.75
CA PHE A 139 -4.46 24.01 26.32
C PHE A 139 -4.20 24.50 24.90
N PHE A 140 -2.95 24.84 24.61
CA PHE A 140 -2.52 25.32 23.30
C PHE A 140 -1.31 24.53 22.79
N SER A 141 -1.32 24.26 21.49
CA SER A 141 -0.20 23.72 20.72
C SER A 141 0.10 24.67 19.56
N GLY A 142 1.38 24.84 19.24
CA GLY A 142 1.85 25.63 18.09
C GLY A 142 2.62 24.80 17.06
N ASP A 143 2.54 23.47 17.15
CA ASP A 143 3.32 22.52 16.35
C ASP A 143 2.45 21.35 15.85
N TYR A 144 1.23 21.66 15.40
CA TYR A 144 0.26 20.68 14.88
C TYR A 144 -0.11 19.60 15.91
N GLY A 145 -0.24 19.99 17.17
CA GLY A 145 -0.73 19.13 18.26
C GLY A 145 0.32 18.18 18.82
N ARG A 146 1.59 18.32 18.42
CA ARG A 146 2.68 17.44 18.87
C ARG A 146 3.12 17.76 20.30
N THR A 147 3.09 19.04 20.69
CA THR A 147 3.35 19.46 22.07
C THR A 147 2.33 20.48 22.58
N TRP A 148 2.06 20.43 23.89
CA TRP A 148 1.03 21.22 24.57
C TRP A 148 1.65 21.91 25.80
N LYS A 149 2.44 22.96 25.56
CA LYS A 149 3.28 23.59 26.58
C LYS A 149 2.62 24.77 27.30
N GLU A 150 1.56 25.34 26.71
CA GLU A 150 0.85 26.50 27.24
C GLU A 150 -0.57 26.09 27.64
N SER A 151 -1.00 26.54 28.81
CA SER A 151 -2.39 26.44 29.25
C SER A 151 -2.80 27.65 30.08
N ILE A 152 -4.10 27.92 30.11
CA ILE A 152 -4.71 28.98 30.93
C ILE A 152 -5.94 28.44 31.65
N ASP A 153 -6.31 29.11 32.75
CA ASP A 153 -7.62 28.90 33.37
C ASP A 153 -8.72 29.24 32.36
N HIS A 154 -9.65 28.33 32.20
CA HIS A 154 -10.83 28.54 31.38
C HIS A 154 -11.92 29.16 32.26
N PRO A 155 -12.25 30.46 32.07
CA PRO A 155 -13.12 31.16 33.01
C PRO A 155 -14.57 30.67 32.91
N GLY A 156 -15.29 30.84 34.02
CA GLY A 156 -16.75 30.80 34.04
C GLY A 156 -17.37 31.95 33.26
N SER A 157 -18.68 32.10 33.34
CA SER A 157 -19.39 33.22 32.71
C SER A 157 -19.08 34.55 33.38
N SER A 158 -19.23 35.63 32.61
CA SER A 158 -19.04 37.03 33.01
C SER A 158 -19.91 37.49 34.19
N ASP A 159 -21.02 36.79 34.46
CA ASP A 159 -21.88 37.00 35.63
C ASP A 159 -21.38 36.30 36.91
N GLY A 160 -20.20 35.66 36.85
CA GLY A 160 -19.55 34.99 37.97
C GLY A 160 -20.02 33.55 38.22
N LYS A 161 -20.84 32.98 37.32
CA LYS A 161 -21.28 31.58 37.41
C LYS A 161 -20.33 30.65 36.64
N GLY A 162 -20.52 29.34 36.81
CA GLY A 162 -19.76 28.32 36.09
C GLY A 162 -20.08 28.32 34.59
N PHE A 163 -19.19 27.78 33.77
CA PHE A 163 -19.42 27.55 32.34
C PHE A 163 -19.25 26.04 32.07
N GLY A 164 -20.36 25.32 31.97
CA GLY A 164 -20.39 23.92 31.56
C GLY A 164 -19.83 23.77 30.16
N ILE A 165 -18.88 22.85 29.99
CA ILE A 165 -18.19 22.61 28.72
C ILE A 165 -18.58 21.24 28.19
N GLU A 166 -19.47 21.24 27.21
CA GLU A 166 -19.81 20.06 26.44
C GLU A 166 -20.35 20.59 25.10
N GLY A 167 -19.96 19.99 23.98
CA GLY A 167 -20.35 20.46 22.64
C GLY A 167 -19.18 20.78 21.72
N ASN A 168 -19.49 21.44 20.59
CA ASN A 168 -18.55 21.66 19.50
C ASN A 168 -18.47 23.15 19.14
N GLY A 169 -17.29 23.75 19.30
CA GLY A 169 -17.08 25.16 18.99
C GLY A 169 -16.78 25.37 17.50
N TRP A 170 -16.76 26.64 17.10
CA TRP A 170 -16.48 27.05 15.72
C TRP A 170 -15.33 28.04 15.65
N VAL A 171 -14.49 27.89 14.63
CA VAL A 171 -13.46 28.87 14.30
C VAL A 171 -13.94 29.69 13.10
N ASP A 172 -14.30 30.94 13.37
CA ASP A 172 -14.62 31.89 12.31
C ASP A 172 -13.37 32.27 11.54
N ARG A 173 -13.47 32.28 10.21
CA ARG A 173 -12.35 32.60 9.30
C ARG A 173 -12.67 33.80 8.42
N GLY A 174 -11.63 34.58 8.09
CA GLY A 174 -11.69 35.63 7.09
C GLY A 174 -11.57 35.11 5.65
N GLU A 175 -11.62 36.03 4.68
CA GLU A 175 -11.54 35.71 3.23
C GLU A 175 -10.27 34.93 2.85
N LYS A 176 -9.17 35.12 3.57
CA LYS A 176 -7.89 34.40 3.36
C LYS A 176 -7.76 33.13 4.21
N GLY A 177 -8.84 32.64 4.81
CA GLY A 177 -8.81 31.47 5.71
C GLY A 177 -8.21 31.71 7.10
N THR A 178 -7.73 32.93 7.38
CA THR A 178 -7.17 33.31 8.67
C THR A 178 -8.24 33.31 9.77
N PRO A 179 -8.02 32.68 10.93
CA PRO A 179 -8.96 32.73 12.04
C PRO A 179 -9.20 34.16 12.52
N LYS A 180 -10.46 34.49 12.81
CA LYS A 180 -10.93 35.77 13.33
C LYS A 180 -11.42 35.66 14.76
N ALA A 181 -12.12 34.58 15.08
CA ALA A 181 -12.69 34.35 16.39
C ALA A 181 -12.94 32.86 16.62
N ILE A 182 -12.97 32.44 17.88
CA ILE A 182 -13.61 31.19 18.29
C ILE A 182 -14.99 31.50 18.90
N LEU A 183 -15.95 30.63 18.63
CA LEU A 183 -17.33 30.71 19.11
C LEU A 183 -17.65 29.46 19.91
N GLU A 184 -18.20 29.64 21.10
CA GLU A 184 -18.55 28.53 21.99
C GLU A 184 -19.93 28.71 22.60
N ILE A 185 -20.55 27.56 22.90
CA ILE A 185 -21.79 27.46 23.62
C ILE A 185 -21.54 26.60 24.86
N GLY A 186 -21.91 27.13 26.01
CA GLY A 186 -21.86 26.41 27.28
C GLY A 186 -23.09 26.71 28.11
N TYR A 187 -23.09 26.33 29.38
CA TYR A 187 -24.30 26.44 30.20
C TYR A 187 -24.02 26.50 31.71
N HIS A 188 -25.02 26.84 32.50
CA HIS A 188 -25.01 26.61 33.95
C HIS A 188 -26.41 26.29 34.48
N LEU A 189 -26.46 25.76 35.71
CA LEU A 189 -27.67 25.70 36.52
C LEU A 189 -27.61 26.76 37.61
N ASP A 190 -28.72 27.45 37.85
CA ASP A 190 -28.84 28.36 38.98
C ASP A 190 -28.81 27.59 40.31
N ALA A 191 -28.36 28.28 41.37
CA ALA A 191 -28.35 27.70 42.71
C ALA A 191 -29.74 27.16 43.11
N GLY A 192 -29.77 25.93 43.62
CA GLY A 192 -31.00 25.23 44.02
C GLY A 192 -31.71 24.48 42.90
N LYS A 193 -31.25 24.57 41.65
CA LYS A 193 -31.72 23.75 40.52
C LYS A 193 -30.79 22.55 40.30
N SER A 194 -31.35 21.40 39.95
CA SER A 194 -30.58 20.19 39.61
C SER A 194 -31.20 19.48 38.40
N HIS A 195 -30.35 18.89 37.57
CA HIS A 195 -30.77 18.00 36.49
C HIS A 195 -31.50 16.76 37.05
N PRO A 196 -32.58 16.25 36.41
CA PRO A 196 -33.17 16.69 35.13
C PRO A 196 -34.30 17.73 35.26
N GLN A 197 -34.70 18.13 36.48
CA GLN A 197 -35.88 18.98 36.70
C GLN A 197 -35.61 20.49 36.59
N GLY A 198 -34.37 20.91 36.85
CA GLY A 198 -33.94 22.30 36.72
C GLY A 198 -33.74 22.71 35.26
N ASP A 199 -34.01 23.98 34.95
CA ASP A 199 -33.76 24.56 33.64
C ASP A 199 -32.33 25.04 33.46
N PHE A 200 -31.63 24.51 32.44
CA PHE A 200 -30.30 25.00 32.10
C PHE A 200 -30.36 26.39 31.47
N THR A 201 -29.38 27.23 31.81
CA THR A 201 -29.17 28.53 31.17
C THR A 201 -28.01 28.41 30.21
N GLY A 202 -28.33 28.31 28.91
CA GLY A 202 -27.35 28.32 27.84
C GLY A 202 -26.68 29.69 27.68
N ILE A 203 -25.40 29.68 27.30
CA ILE A 203 -24.54 30.85 27.16
C ILE A 203 -23.82 30.73 25.83
N PHE A 204 -23.94 31.74 24.98
CA PHE A 204 -23.08 31.95 23.82
C PHE A 204 -21.94 32.89 24.19
N ARG A 205 -20.73 32.63 23.69
CA ARG A 205 -19.61 33.58 23.79
C ARG A 205 -18.64 33.53 22.63
N ARG A 206 -17.92 34.65 22.45
CA ARG A 206 -16.95 34.87 21.38
C ARG A 206 -15.61 35.36 21.91
N SER A 207 -14.53 34.80 21.37
CA SER A 207 -13.15 35.20 21.66
C SER A 207 -12.37 35.48 20.38
N VAL A 208 -11.53 36.49 20.38
CA VAL A 208 -10.71 36.91 19.22
C VAL A 208 -9.21 36.66 19.39
N ASP A 209 -8.81 36.05 20.51
CA ASP A 209 -7.41 35.78 20.87
C ASP A 209 -7.14 34.28 21.12
N GLY A 210 -7.96 33.42 20.50
CA GLY A 210 -7.83 31.96 20.60
C GLY A 210 -8.46 31.37 21.87
N GLY A 211 -9.35 32.09 22.54
CA GLY A 211 -10.02 31.64 23.77
C GLY A 211 -9.31 32.04 25.04
N LYS A 212 -8.44 33.06 24.98
CA LYS A 212 -7.74 33.61 26.16
C LYS A 212 -8.61 34.63 26.88
N THR A 213 -9.35 35.44 26.13
CA THR A 213 -10.35 36.39 26.64
C THR A 213 -11.63 36.33 25.83
N TRP A 214 -12.75 36.72 26.44
CA TRP A 214 -14.08 36.68 25.85
C TRP A 214 -14.62 38.11 25.70
N ILE A 215 -15.06 38.47 24.50
CA ILE A 215 -15.44 39.86 24.14
C ILE A 215 -16.94 40.05 23.94
N ASP A 216 -17.69 38.98 23.70
CA ASP A 216 -19.15 38.98 23.68
C ASP A 216 -19.61 37.73 24.43
N GLU A 217 -20.53 37.88 25.37
CA GLU A 217 -21.17 36.79 26.10
C GLU A 217 -22.64 37.13 26.33
N VAL A 218 -23.52 36.20 25.96
CA VAL A 218 -24.97 36.39 26.04
C VAL A 218 -25.61 35.09 26.51
N SER A 219 -26.55 35.20 27.46
CA SER A 219 -27.53 34.15 27.76
C SER A 219 -28.85 34.51 27.08
N PRO A 220 -29.16 33.97 25.88
CA PRO A 220 -30.29 34.43 25.11
C PRO A 220 -31.61 34.07 25.82
N PRO A 221 -32.50 35.04 26.10
CA PRO A 221 -33.79 34.73 26.73
C PRO A 221 -34.67 33.82 25.86
N GLN A 222 -34.47 33.84 24.53
CA GLN A 222 -35.16 32.98 23.56
C GLN A 222 -34.81 31.49 23.72
N TRP A 223 -33.74 31.17 24.44
CA TRP A 223 -33.34 29.80 24.73
C TRP A 223 -34.04 29.22 25.96
N LYS A 224 -34.93 29.97 26.61
CA LYS A 224 -35.86 29.47 27.63
C LYS A 224 -37.25 29.26 27.03
N PHE A 225 -37.91 28.18 27.41
CA PHE A 225 -39.25 27.84 26.94
C PHE A 225 -40.06 27.18 28.05
N THR A 226 -41.40 27.19 27.95
CA THR A 226 -42.28 26.57 28.96
C THR A 226 -42.96 25.35 28.37
N VAL A 227 -42.96 24.25 29.14
CA VAL A 227 -43.67 23.01 28.79
C VAL A 227 -44.75 22.74 29.84
N GLU A 228 -45.97 22.45 29.39
CA GLU A 228 -47.07 22.06 30.27
C GLU A 228 -47.20 20.53 30.31
N HIS A 229 -47.25 19.95 31.51
CA HIS A 229 -47.46 18.52 31.71
C HIS A 229 -48.18 18.28 33.04
N ASN A 230 -49.21 17.42 33.03
CA ASN A 230 -50.07 17.11 34.18
C ASN A 230 -50.61 18.36 34.91
N GLY A 231 -51.00 19.39 34.15
CA GLY A 231 -51.55 20.65 34.69
C GLY A 231 -50.53 21.58 35.36
N LYS A 232 -49.23 21.25 35.33
CA LYS A 232 -48.13 22.08 35.82
C LYS A 232 -47.30 22.63 34.66
N LYS A 233 -46.95 23.92 34.75
CA LYS A 233 -46.01 24.57 33.81
C LYS A 233 -44.58 24.45 34.33
N TRP A 234 -43.69 23.98 33.48
CA TRP A 234 -42.27 23.82 33.74
C TRP A 234 -41.48 24.76 32.84
N LEU A 235 -40.72 25.68 33.42
CA LEU A 235 -39.73 26.46 32.69
C LEU A 235 -38.55 25.56 32.38
N ARG A 236 -38.13 25.52 31.11
CA ARG A 236 -37.02 24.74 30.54
C ARG A 236 -36.07 25.63 29.76
N GLY A 237 -34.89 25.13 29.46
CA GLY A 237 -33.90 25.80 28.64
C GLY A 237 -33.06 24.83 27.81
N VAL A 238 -31.84 25.27 27.53
CA VAL A 238 -30.86 24.55 26.74
C VAL A 238 -29.52 24.54 27.46
N SER A 239 -28.71 23.52 27.18
CA SER A 239 -27.39 23.36 27.77
C SER A 239 -26.28 23.53 26.71
N GLU A 240 -25.57 22.45 26.42
CA GLU A 240 -24.50 22.35 25.42
C GLU A 240 -25.00 22.50 23.98
N GLY A 241 -24.09 22.81 23.06
CA GLY A 241 -24.44 22.91 21.66
C GLY A 241 -23.25 22.95 20.69
N ALA A 242 -23.60 22.95 19.41
CA ALA A 242 -22.70 23.25 18.31
C ALA A 242 -23.06 24.58 17.67
N ILE A 243 -22.07 25.25 17.07
CA ILE A 243 -22.29 26.49 16.34
C ILE A 243 -21.55 26.47 15.00
N VAL A 244 -22.07 27.18 14.01
CA VAL A 244 -21.42 27.40 12.72
C VAL A 244 -21.79 28.77 12.16
N ARG A 245 -20.89 29.37 11.38
CA ARG A 245 -21.21 30.53 10.56
C ARG A 245 -21.65 30.10 9.17
N ALA A 246 -22.90 30.35 8.84
CA ALA A 246 -23.46 30.07 7.52
C ALA A 246 -22.86 30.97 6.43
N ALA A 247 -23.04 30.60 5.16
CA ALA A 247 -22.48 31.31 4.02
C ALA A 247 -23.02 32.75 3.89
N ASN A 248 -24.28 32.98 4.30
CA ASN A 248 -24.90 34.31 4.34
C ASN A 248 -24.43 35.18 5.52
N GLY A 249 -23.56 34.65 6.40
CA GLY A 249 -23.03 35.35 7.56
C GLY A 249 -23.78 35.11 8.87
N ASP A 250 -24.95 34.47 8.84
CA ASP A 250 -25.72 34.15 10.05
C ASP A 250 -24.97 33.13 10.93
N LEU A 251 -25.15 33.21 12.25
CA LEU A 251 -24.71 32.18 13.18
C LEU A 251 -25.86 31.22 13.44
N VAL A 252 -25.60 29.93 13.28
CA VAL A 252 -26.58 28.86 13.51
C VAL A 252 -26.09 28.02 14.68
N ALA A 253 -26.91 27.88 15.71
CA ALA A 253 -26.64 27.04 16.88
C ALA A 253 -27.57 25.82 16.89
N ALA A 254 -27.00 24.63 17.12
CA ALA A 254 -27.73 23.40 17.44
C ALA A 254 -27.54 23.10 18.93
N LEU A 255 -28.63 23.13 19.67
CA LEU A 255 -28.66 23.22 21.12
C LEU A 255 -29.33 22.00 21.72
N ARG A 256 -28.72 21.42 22.76
CA ARG A 256 -29.33 20.37 23.57
C ARG A 256 -30.44 20.97 24.43
N THR A 257 -31.64 20.46 24.32
CA THR A 257 -32.81 20.96 25.06
C THR A 257 -33.06 20.11 26.29
N ASP A 258 -33.42 20.72 27.42
CA ASP A 258 -33.64 19.96 28.65
C ASP A 258 -34.73 18.87 28.48
N MET A 259 -34.57 17.76 29.21
CA MET A 259 -35.46 16.57 29.15
C MET A 259 -36.94 16.89 29.39
N PRO A 260 -37.88 16.67 28.45
CA PRO A 260 -39.30 16.98 28.63
C PRO A 260 -39.92 16.45 29.94
N PRO A 261 -40.79 17.21 30.65
CA PRO A 261 -41.33 16.80 31.96
C PRO A 261 -42.11 15.48 31.97
N LYS A 262 -42.61 15.02 30.81
CA LYS A 262 -43.27 13.72 30.65
C LYS A 262 -42.37 12.51 30.96
N TYR A 263 -41.06 12.73 31.05
CA TYR A 263 -40.07 11.71 31.40
C TYR A 263 -39.61 11.74 32.87
N PHE A 264 -40.12 12.69 33.67
CA PHE A 264 -39.75 12.84 35.08
C PHE A 264 -40.27 11.75 36.02
N GLU A 265 -41.16 10.88 35.55
CA GLU A 265 -41.66 9.74 36.33
C GLU A 265 -41.05 8.40 35.87
N GLY A 266 -40.28 8.40 34.78
CA GLY A 266 -39.60 7.24 34.20
C GLY A 266 -38.11 7.14 34.57
N PRO A 267 -37.35 6.20 33.97
CA PRO A 267 -35.90 6.12 34.17
C PRO A 267 -35.22 7.45 33.77
N HIS A 268 -34.56 8.11 34.73
CA HIS A 268 -33.85 9.37 34.48
C HIS A 268 -32.49 9.10 33.85
N ASP A 269 -32.32 9.52 32.60
CA ASP A 269 -31.06 9.47 31.88
C ASP A 269 -31.00 10.65 30.90
N ASP A 270 -29.80 11.16 30.69
CA ASP A 270 -29.56 12.35 29.88
C ASP A 270 -29.82 12.10 28.37
N SER A 271 -29.96 10.83 27.98
CA SER A 271 -30.39 10.35 26.65
C SER A 271 -31.80 10.80 26.25
N LEU A 272 -32.66 11.20 27.20
CA LEU A 272 -34.03 11.67 26.93
C LEU A 272 -34.11 13.17 26.60
N GLU A 273 -32.97 13.80 26.32
CA GLU A 273 -32.88 15.19 25.91
C GLU A 273 -32.94 15.35 24.39
N GLY A 274 -33.40 16.52 23.96
CA GLY A 274 -33.70 16.83 22.57
C GLY A 274 -32.65 17.72 21.91
N THR A 275 -32.95 18.15 20.68
CA THR A 275 -32.15 19.13 19.92
C THR A 275 -33.04 20.18 19.29
N ALA A 276 -32.65 21.45 19.41
CA ALA A 276 -33.28 22.58 18.75
C ALA A 276 -32.26 23.48 18.04
N ILE A 277 -32.72 24.23 17.04
CA ILE A 277 -31.93 25.22 16.30
C ILE A 277 -32.32 26.63 16.73
N SER A 278 -31.34 27.52 16.83
CA SER A 278 -31.54 28.97 16.98
C SER A 278 -30.54 29.72 16.11
N ILE A 279 -30.97 30.85 15.53
CA ILE A 279 -30.19 31.60 14.55
C ILE A 279 -30.00 33.04 15.00
N SER A 280 -28.78 33.54 14.88
CA SER A 280 -28.44 34.95 15.09
C SER A 280 -28.00 35.62 13.81
N LYS A 281 -28.58 36.79 13.52
CA LYS A 281 -28.29 37.63 12.35
C LYS A 281 -27.36 38.80 12.66
N ASP A 282 -26.93 38.94 13.90
CA ASP A 282 -26.19 40.10 14.41
C ASP A 282 -24.94 39.70 15.21
N ASN A 283 -24.32 38.58 14.83
CA ASN A 283 -23.11 38.02 15.44
C ASN A 283 -23.29 37.58 16.91
N GLY A 284 -24.44 37.00 17.23
CA GLY A 284 -24.72 36.37 18.51
C GLY A 284 -25.25 37.31 19.59
N LYS A 285 -25.60 38.54 19.24
CA LYS A 285 -26.18 39.53 20.18
C LYS A 285 -27.65 39.22 20.45
N THR A 286 -28.40 38.87 19.41
CA THR A 286 -29.79 38.40 19.49
C THR A 286 -29.97 37.09 18.74
N TRP A 287 -30.92 36.29 19.20
CA TRP A 287 -31.17 34.94 18.72
C TRP A 287 -32.65 34.74 18.42
N SER A 288 -32.97 33.90 17.43
CA SER A 288 -34.34 33.50 17.14
C SER A 288 -34.91 32.59 18.23
N ASP A 289 -36.24 32.47 18.27
CA ASP A 289 -36.91 31.41 19.02
C ASP A 289 -36.40 30.02 18.61
N LEU A 290 -36.48 29.06 19.54
CA LEU A 290 -36.04 27.69 19.33
C LEU A 290 -36.92 26.96 18.32
N LYS A 291 -36.29 26.42 17.27
CA LYS A 291 -36.90 25.49 16.33
C LYS A 291 -36.49 24.06 16.69
N PHE A 292 -37.38 23.33 17.34
CA PHE A 292 -37.14 21.95 17.77
C PHE A 292 -37.00 21.02 16.55
N LEU A 293 -35.89 20.27 16.49
CA LEU A 293 -35.68 19.19 15.52
C LEU A 293 -36.13 17.85 16.10
N PHE A 294 -35.72 17.59 17.34
CA PHE A 294 -36.08 16.39 18.08
C PHE A 294 -36.44 16.77 19.51
N GLU A 295 -37.57 16.28 20.01
CA GLU A 295 -38.03 16.54 21.37
C GLU A 295 -37.19 15.79 22.42
N ALA A 296 -36.66 14.60 22.06
CA ALA A 296 -35.85 13.72 22.91
C ALA A 296 -35.03 12.72 22.06
N GLY A 297 -34.05 12.05 22.68
CA GLY A 297 -33.35 10.88 22.11
C GLY A 297 -32.14 11.21 21.22
N ARG A 298 -32.02 12.46 20.79
CA ARG A 298 -30.96 12.94 19.89
C ARG A 298 -30.39 14.24 20.44
N HIS A 299 -29.12 14.20 20.80
CA HIS A 299 -28.34 15.35 21.29
C HIS A 299 -26.86 15.18 20.96
N HIS A 300 -25.98 16.00 21.55
CA HIS A 300 -24.58 16.20 21.12
C HIS A 300 -24.51 16.49 19.62
N ALA A 301 -24.91 17.68 19.21
CA ALA A 301 -24.78 18.08 17.81
C ALA A 301 -23.33 18.45 17.47
N ASN A 302 -22.96 18.31 16.20
CA ASN A 302 -21.84 18.98 15.57
C ASN A 302 -22.35 19.64 14.27
N LEU A 303 -21.93 20.87 14.00
CA LEU A 303 -22.32 21.64 12.81
C LEU A 303 -21.10 21.92 11.95
N GLN A 304 -21.25 21.65 10.65
CA GLN A 304 -20.22 21.90 9.65
C GLN A 304 -20.81 22.67 8.47
N ARG A 305 -19.99 23.51 7.82
CA ARG A 305 -20.34 24.19 6.57
C ARG A 305 -19.61 23.53 5.40
N LEU A 306 -20.37 23.04 4.43
CA LEU A 306 -19.84 22.46 3.20
C LEU A 306 -19.32 23.53 2.23
N PRO A 307 -18.48 23.17 1.24
CA PRO A 307 -17.97 24.13 0.24
C PRO A 307 -19.06 24.79 -0.59
N ASN A 308 -20.20 24.12 -0.81
CA ASN A 308 -21.36 24.66 -1.53
C ASN A 308 -22.21 25.63 -0.67
N GLY A 309 -21.88 25.82 0.61
CA GLY A 309 -22.60 26.70 1.53
C GLY A 309 -23.72 26.03 2.35
N ASP A 310 -24.01 24.75 2.09
CA ASP A 310 -24.95 23.96 2.90
C ASP A 310 -24.40 23.73 4.30
N LEU A 311 -25.30 23.52 5.25
CA LEU A 311 -24.97 23.15 6.62
C LEU A 311 -25.29 21.69 6.88
N VAL A 312 -24.35 20.98 7.50
CA VAL A 312 -24.54 19.59 7.95
C VAL A 312 -24.58 19.59 9.48
N CYS A 313 -25.64 19.04 10.05
CA CYS A 313 -25.80 18.81 11.49
C CYS A 313 -25.73 17.32 11.77
N THR A 314 -24.62 16.83 12.32
CA THR A 314 -24.49 15.44 12.78
C THR A 314 -24.89 15.32 14.23
N LEU A 315 -25.59 14.25 14.60
CA LEU A 315 -26.21 14.07 15.91
C LEU A 315 -25.95 12.66 16.42
N VAL A 316 -25.74 12.53 17.73
CA VAL A 316 -25.75 11.21 18.37
C VAL A 316 -27.19 10.74 18.50
N VAL A 317 -27.43 9.47 18.19
CA VAL A 317 -28.68 8.78 18.49
C VAL A 317 -28.47 7.99 19.77
N ARG A 318 -28.90 8.58 20.89
CA ARG A 318 -28.91 7.91 22.20
C ARG A 318 -30.16 7.07 22.35
N ASP A 319 -31.31 7.58 21.94
CA ASP A 319 -32.56 6.82 21.86
C ASP A 319 -33.38 7.20 20.61
N ASP A 320 -33.98 6.20 19.97
CA ASP A 320 -34.93 6.38 18.88
C ASP A 320 -36.34 6.06 19.38
N ILE A 321 -36.88 6.99 20.18
CA ILE A 321 -38.13 6.80 20.91
C ILE A 321 -39.32 6.75 19.94
N GLN A 322 -39.99 5.59 19.86
CA GLN A 322 -41.24 5.41 19.13
C GLN A 322 -42.36 4.92 20.06
N ALA A 323 -43.62 5.23 19.73
CA ALA A 323 -44.77 4.68 20.43
C ALA A 323 -45.05 3.23 19.96
N GLY A 324 -44.77 2.25 20.81
CA GLY A 324 -45.39 0.92 20.89
C GLY A 324 -45.18 -0.10 19.76
N LYS A 325 -44.24 -1.04 19.95
CA LYS A 325 -44.31 -2.41 19.38
C LYS A 325 -44.24 -3.54 20.41
N LEU A 326 -44.01 -3.24 21.69
CA LEU A 326 -44.13 -4.22 22.79
C LEU A 326 -45.44 -4.02 23.56
N SER A 327 -45.99 -5.12 24.06
CA SER A 327 -47.39 -5.36 24.44
C SER A 327 -47.94 -4.58 25.65
N LYS A 328 -47.33 -3.46 26.03
CA LYS A 328 -47.76 -2.64 27.18
C LYS A 328 -47.77 -1.12 26.96
N GLY A 329 -47.67 -0.64 25.72
CA GLY A 329 -47.71 0.82 25.46
C GLY A 329 -46.52 1.58 26.08
N GLU A 330 -45.46 0.88 26.46
CA GLU A 330 -44.20 1.48 26.92
C GLU A 330 -43.42 2.03 25.71
N LEU A 331 -42.74 3.15 25.91
CA LEU A 331 -41.78 3.71 24.96
C LEU A 331 -40.59 2.76 24.86
N THR A 332 -40.19 2.40 23.64
CA THR A 332 -39.03 1.52 23.43
C THR A 332 -38.07 2.18 22.46
N SER A 333 -36.76 2.08 22.76
CA SER A 333 -35.70 2.41 21.83
C SER A 333 -34.97 1.15 21.42
N HIS A 334 -34.82 0.95 20.11
CA HIS A 334 -34.11 -0.20 19.54
C HIS A 334 -32.88 0.22 18.73
N ARG A 335 -32.65 1.52 18.52
CA ARG A 335 -31.58 2.05 17.67
C ARG A 335 -30.66 2.98 18.46
N ARG A 336 -29.36 2.78 18.28
CA ARG A 336 -28.24 3.60 18.72
C ARG A 336 -27.38 3.96 17.51
N GLY A 337 -26.55 5.00 17.58
CA GLY A 337 -25.61 5.34 16.50
C GLY A 337 -25.51 6.85 16.28
N CYS A 338 -25.48 7.28 15.02
CA CYS A 338 -25.50 8.70 14.66
C CYS A 338 -26.33 8.99 13.41
N ASP A 339 -26.93 10.18 13.39
CA ASP A 339 -27.70 10.74 12.30
C ASP A 339 -27.01 11.99 11.73
N ALA A 340 -27.42 12.40 10.54
CA ALA A 340 -27.16 13.74 10.02
C ALA A 340 -28.37 14.36 9.34
N LEU A 341 -28.47 15.68 9.45
CA LEU A 341 -29.42 16.52 8.74
C LEU A 341 -28.66 17.52 7.88
N VAL A 342 -29.24 17.91 6.75
CA VAL A 342 -28.67 18.91 5.85
C VAL A 342 -29.66 20.06 5.72
N SER A 343 -29.15 21.28 5.79
CA SER A 343 -29.89 22.50 5.49
C SER A 343 -29.28 23.16 4.26
N HIS A 344 -30.15 23.45 3.29
CA HIS A 344 -29.81 24.08 2.02
C HIS A 344 -30.10 25.59 2.00
N ASP A 345 -30.58 26.14 3.11
CA ASP A 345 -31.03 27.52 3.23
C ASP A 345 -30.41 28.19 4.47
N HIS A 346 -29.14 27.87 4.74
CA HIS A 346 -28.35 28.52 5.79
C HIS A 346 -28.91 28.30 7.20
N GLY A 347 -29.51 27.13 7.45
CA GLY A 347 -29.99 26.70 8.76
C GLY A 347 -31.47 27.03 9.04
N GLN A 348 -32.17 27.68 8.11
CA GLN A 348 -33.57 28.07 8.31
C GLN A 348 -34.50 26.85 8.31
N THR A 349 -34.26 25.88 7.43
CA THR A 349 -35.01 24.63 7.33
C THR A 349 -34.12 23.38 7.38
N TRP A 350 -34.68 22.31 7.93
CA TRP A 350 -34.04 21.01 8.13
C TRP A 350 -35.07 19.91 7.87
N SER A 351 -34.81 19.04 6.90
CA SER A 351 -35.74 17.99 6.47
C SER A 351 -35.53 16.70 7.27
N LEU A 352 -36.39 16.45 8.27
CA LEU A 352 -36.32 15.24 9.10
C LEU A 352 -36.70 13.96 8.33
N ASP A 353 -37.57 14.11 7.34
CA ASP A 353 -38.00 13.09 6.38
C ASP A 353 -36.93 12.75 5.32
N ARG A 354 -35.86 13.54 5.26
CA ARG A 354 -34.66 13.32 4.43
C ARG A 354 -33.38 13.16 5.26
N ARG A 355 -33.51 12.78 6.53
CA ARG A 355 -32.36 12.54 7.42
C ARG A 355 -31.45 11.43 6.86
N TYR A 356 -30.17 11.54 7.17
CA TYR A 356 -29.19 10.50 6.93
C TYR A 356 -28.99 9.71 8.23
N GLU A 357 -29.15 8.39 8.18
CA GLU A 357 -28.73 7.47 9.23
C GLU A 357 -27.32 7.02 8.90
N LEU A 358 -26.33 7.65 9.55
CA LEU A 358 -24.91 7.47 9.24
C LEU A 358 -24.36 6.16 9.79
N ASP A 359 -24.76 5.77 10.99
CA ASP A 359 -24.52 4.44 11.53
C ASP A 359 -25.66 4.06 12.48
N SER A 360 -25.89 2.76 12.63
CA SER A 360 -26.91 2.26 13.55
C SER A 360 -26.63 0.88 14.10
N PHE A 361 -26.93 0.66 15.38
CA PHE A 361 -26.88 -0.66 16.01
C PHE A 361 -27.98 -0.80 17.06
N GLU A 362 -28.35 -2.05 17.37
CA GLU A 362 -29.31 -2.37 18.41
C GLU A 362 -28.60 -2.56 19.77
N PHE A 363 -29.25 -2.12 20.84
CA PHE A 363 -28.82 -2.37 22.20
C PHE A 363 -30.02 -2.64 23.10
N LEU A 364 -30.00 -3.79 23.79
CA LEU A 364 -31.04 -4.17 24.76
C LEU A 364 -30.38 -4.64 26.06
N ARG A 365 -30.81 -4.06 27.18
CA ARG A 365 -30.39 -4.53 28.50
C ARG A 365 -31.29 -5.67 28.96
N LYS A 366 -30.67 -6.64 29.64
CA LYS A 366 -31.37 -7.82 30.19
C LYS A 366 -32.24 -7.50 31.43
N ASP A 367 -32.01 -6.36 32.08
CA ASP A 367 -32.72 -5.91 33.28
C ASP A 367 -34.00 -5.12 32.98
N GLY A 368 -34.33 -4.91 31.70
CA GLY A 368 -35.52 -4.16 31.28
C GLY A 368 -35.37 -2.64 31.30
N TYR A 369 -34.18 -2.11 31.62
CA TYR A 369 -33.89 -0.68 31.49
C TYR A 369 -33.70 -0.33 30.00
N TRP A 370 -34.61 0.49 29.45
CA TRP A 370 -34.73 0.69 27.99
C TRP A 370 -34.13 2.00 27.47
N VAL A 371 -33.67 2.86 28.38
CA VAL A 371 -32.95 4.11 28.11
C VAL A 371 -31.51 3.87 28.54
N ASP A 372 -30.49 4.05 27.70
CA ASP A 372 -29.09 3.86 28.15
C ASP A 372 -28.12 4.60 27.23
N GLY A 373 -27.23 5.37 27.84
CA GLY A 373 -26.22 6.21 27.20
C GLY A 373 -25.03 5.44 26.61
N VAL A 374 -25.26 4.41 25.78
CA VAL A 374 -24.20 3.59 25.17
C VAL A 374 -23.56 4.19 23.91
N CYS A 375 -23.97 5.40 23.51
CA CYS A 375 -23.36 6.18 22.44
C CYS A 375 -22.80 7.50 22.97
N GLY A 376 -21.49 7.71 22.98
CA GLY A 376 -20.85 8.93 23.47
C GLY A 376 -20.97 10.14 22.53
N HIS A 377 -20.15 11.16 22.76
CA HIS A 377 -20.10 12.42 22.01
C HIS A 377 -19.85 12.24 20.50
N ILE A 378 -20.14 13.27 19.69
CA ILE A 378 -19.88 13.31 18.25
C ILE A 378 -18.96 14.47 17.87
N GLY A 379 -18.09 14.24 16.89
CA GLY A 379 -17.35 15.26 16.18
C GLY A 379 -17.50 15.07 14.68
N ALA A 380 -17.35 16.14 13.91
CA ALA A 380 -17.27 16.04 12.46
C ALA A 380 -16.33 17.11 11.90
N VAL A 381 -15.78 16.86 10.72
CA VAL A 381 -15.01 17.84 9.95
C VAL A 381 -15.25 17.64 8.45
N VAL A 382 -15.27 18.73 7.69
CA VAL A 382 -15.30 18.68 6.22
C VAL A 382 -13.87 18.56 5.72
N LEU A 383 -13.62 17.58 4.86
CA LEU A 383 -12.33 17.34 4.24
C LEU A 383 -12.18 18.13 2.94
N ASP A 384 -10.95 18.36 2.51
CA ASP A 384 -10.63 19.04 1.24
C ASP A 384 -11.23 18.34 0.00
N ASP A 385 -11.44 17.02 0.08
CA ASP A 385 -12.06 16.22 -0.98
C ASP A 385 -13.61 16.33 -1.01
N GLY A 386 -14.18 17.14 -0.12
CA GLY A 386 -15.61 17.40 0.02
C GLY A 386 -16.37 16.35 0.82
N HIS A 387 -15.72 15.33 1.39
CA HIS A 387 -16.36 14.42 2.34
C HIS A 387 -16.55 15.09 3.70
N VAL A 388 -17.55 14.60 4.43
CA VAL A 388 -17.69 14.81 5.87
C VAL A 388 -17.12 13.58 6.57
N LEU A 389 -16.13 13.79 7.42
CA LEU A 389 -15.64 12.77 8.34
C LEU A 389 -16.33 12.96 9.68
N SER A 390 -17.32 12.13 9.97
CA SER A 390 -18.02 12.09 11.26
C SER A 390 -17.37 11.06 12.18
N VAL A 391 -17.34 11.32 13.48
CA VAL A 391 -16.89 10.36 14.49
C VAL A 391 -17.83 10.41 15.69
N TYR A 392 -18.28 9.25 16.18
CA TYR A 392 -19.08 9.17 17.40
C TYR A 392 -18.55 8.10 18.36
N GLY A 393 -18.81 8.28 19.65
CA GLY A 393 -18.48 7.30 20.68
C GLY A 393 -19.45 6.12 20.65
N ASN A 394 -18.95 4.90 20.57
CA ASN A 394 -19.75 3.70 20.76
C ASN A 394 -19.11 2.91 21.92
N TYR A 395 -19.74 2.94 23.10
CA TYR A 395 -19.14 2.43 24.35
C TYR A 395 -18.67 0.97 24.24
N PRO A 396 -19.43 0.06 23.60
CA PRO A 396 -18.98 -1.31 23.31
C PRO A 396 -17.73 -1.47 22.41
N VAL A 397 -17.41 -0.53 21.51
CA VAL A 397 -16.36 -0.74 20.48
C VAL A 397 -15.26 0.32 20.42
N GLY A 398 -15.53 1.59 20.75
CA GLY A 398 -14.57 2.71 20.66
C GLY A 398 -15.09 3.90 19.86
N ALA A 399 -14.18 4.64 19.22
CA ALA A 399 -14.52 5.77 18.36
C ALA A 399 -14.82 5.28 16.94
N VAL A 400 -16.05 5.45 16.46
CA VAL A 400 -16.48 4.98 15.14
C VAL A 400 -16.49 6.17 14.18
N LEU A 401 -15.65 6.10 13.14
CA LEU A 401 -15.60 7.07 12.06
C LEU A 401 -16.50 6.62 10.91
N VAL A 402 -17.23 7.58 10.35
CA VAL A 402 -18.00 7.44 9.12
C VAL A 402 -17.55 8.54 8.16
N LYS A 403 -16.93 8.15 7.04
CA LYS A 403 -16.60 9.06 5.94
C LYS A 403 -17.71 8.99 4.90
N TRP A 404 -18.39 10.10 4.65
CA TRP A 404 -19.55 10.16 3.78
C TRP A 404 -19.64 11.49 3.05
N LYS A 405 -20.48 11.58 2.03
CA LYS A 405 -20.70 12.81 1.27
C LYS A 405 -22.20 13.06 1.08
N PRO A 406 -22.75 14.19 1.54
CA PRO A 406 -24.20 14.45 1.52
C PRO A 406 -24.85 14.40 0.13
N ASP A 407 -24.15 14.87 -0.89
CA ASP A 407 -24.59 14.95 -2.29
C ASP A 407 -24.16 13.74 -3.13
N ALA A 408 -23.51 12.72 -2.55
CA ALA A 408 -23.09 11.55 -3.29
C ALA A 408 -24.30 10.81 -3.89
N THR A 409 -24.49 10.89 -5.20
CA THR A 409 -25.31 9.94 -5.94
C THR A 409 -24.50 8.70 -6.22
N ALA A 410 -25.13 7.52 -6.12
CA ALA A 410 -24.48 6.30 -6.56
C ALA A 410 -23.99 6.48 -8.01
N GLU A 411 -22.70 6.27 -8.26
CA GLU A 411 -22.17 6.37 -9.62
C GLU A 411 -22.93 5.40 -10.53
N GLN A 412 -23.39 5.87 -11.69
CA GLN A 412 -24.16 5.02 -12.59
C GLN A 412 -23.27 3.93 -13.17
N ALA A 413 -23.75 2.69 -13.06
CA ALA A 413 -23.15 1.53 -13.68
C ALA A 413 -24.23 0.54 -14.10
N ASN A 414 -23.88 -0.40 -14.97
CA ASN A 414 -24.79 -1.45 -15.37
C ASN A 414 -24.98 -2.46 -14.25
N PHE A 415 -23.91 -2.78 -13.53
CA PHE A 415 -23.93 -3.72 -12.41
C PHE A 415 -23.01 -3.30 -11.26
N PHE A 416 -23.32 -3.79 -10.06
CA PHE A 416 -22.54 -3.61 -8.83
C PHE A 416 -22.19 -4.95 -8.21
N VAL A 417 -20.99 -5.04 -7.62
CA VAL A 417 -20.51 -6.20 -6.87
C VAL A 417 -20.10 -5.74 -5.46
N SER A 418 -20.48 -6.46 -4.41
CA SER A 418 -20.19 -6.11 -3.01
C SER A 418 -19.96 -7.36 -2.16
N PRO A 419 -19.03 -7.36 -1.18
CA PRO A 419 -18.87 -8.47 -0.25
C PRO A 419 -20.11 -8.70 0.63
N LEU A 420 -21.02 -7.72 0.71
CA LEU A 420 -22.31 -7.81 1.40
C LEU A 420 -23.47 -8.18 0.46
N GLY A 421 -23.19 -8.36 -0.83
CA GLY A 421 -24.18 -8.70 -1.86
C GLY A 421 -24.61 -10.16 -1.82
N LYS A 422 -25.42 -10.55 -2.81
CA LYS A 422 -25.88 -11.92 -3.06
C LYS A 422 -25.96 -12.18 -4.56
N ASP A 423 -25.59 -13.36 -5.02
CA ASP A 423 -25.58 -13.65 -6.47
C ASP A 423 -26.96 -13.85 -7.08
N GLU A 424 -27.97 -14.05 -6.23
CA GLU A 424 -29.39 -14.04 -6.60
C GLU A 424 -29.94 -12.61 -6.82
N ASN A 425 -29.21 -11.58 -6.40
CA ASN A 425 -29.65 -10.19 -6.57
C ASN A 425 -29.65 -9.78 -8.05
N ALA A 426 -30.23 -8.60 -8.34
CA ALA A 426 -30.29 -8.04 -9.68
C ALA A 426 -28.97 -7.36 -10.12
N GLY A 427 -28.01 -7.17 -9.22
CA GLY A 427 -26.76 -6.44 -9.49
C GLY A 427 -26.93 -4.92 -9.51
N THR A 428 -27.99 -4.38 -8.91
CA THR A 428 -28.19 -2.92 -8.77
C THR A 428 -27.39 -2.38 -7.58
N PHE A 429 -27.34 -1.05 -7.41
CA PHE A 429 -26.63 -0.44 -6.28
C PHE A 429 -27.16 -0.95 -4.93
N ASP A 430 -28.49 -0.97 -4.74
CA ASP A 430 -29.14 -1.44 -3.50
C ASP A 430 -29.22 -2.97 -3.38
N ALA A 431 -29.00 -3.71 -4.47
CA ALA A 431 -29.00 -5.16 -4.50
C ALA A 431 -27.83 -5.66 -5.38
N PRO A 432 -26.58 -5.50 -4.91
CA PRO A 432 -25.39 -5.86 -5.68
C PRO A 432 -25.19 -7.38 -5.71
N PHE A 433 -24.46 -7.86 -6.72
CA PHE A 433 -23.97 -9.24 -6.76
C PHE A 433 -22.93 -9.47 -5.66
N LEU A 434 -22.73 -10.72 -5.25
CA LEU A 434 -21.67 -11.08 -4.31
C LEU A 434 -20.34 -11.30 -5.04
N THR A 435 -20.37 -11.96 -6.19
CA THR A 435 -19.17 -12.43 -6.90
C THR A 435 -18.93 -11.71 -8.23
N LEU A 436 -17.67 -11.71 -8.66
CA LEU A 436 -17.26 -11.15 -9.94
C LEU A 436 -17.72 -12.06 -11.11
N GLU A 437 -17.74 -13.37 -10.90
CA GLU A 437 -18.24 -14.39 -11.80
C GLU A 437 -19.70 -14.13 -12.17
N ARG A 438 -20.54 -13.88 -11.16
CA ARG A 438 -21.96 -13.57 -11.38
C ARG A 438 -22.13 -12.29 -12.19
N ALA A 439 -21.31 -11.27 -11.91
CA ALA A 439 -21.30 -10.03 -12.67
C ALA A 439 -20.85 -10.24 -14.12
N ARG A 440 -19.79 -11.02 -14.37
CA ARG A 440 -19.36 -11.44 -15.71
C ARG A 440 -20.51 -12.10 -16.48
N ASP A 441 -21.23 -13.03 -15.87
CA ASP A 441 -22.34 -13.71 -16.52
C ASP A 441 -23.50 -12.76 -16.83
N ALA A 442 -23.77 -11.79 -15.96
CA ALA A 442 -24.74 -10.72 -16.20
C ALA A 442 -24.32 -9.79 -17.34
N VAL A 443 -23.03 -9.46 -17.43
CA VAL A 443 -22.44 -8.68 -18.54
C VAL A 443 -22.60 -9.43 -19.86
N GLN A 444 -22.31 -10.74 -19.92
CA GLN A 444 -22.53 -11.54 -21.12
C GLN A 444 -23.99 -11.49 -21.57
N ALA A 445 -24.93 -11.66 -20.65
CA ALA A 445 -26.37 -11.63 -20.93
C ALA A 445 -26.84 -10.24 -21.41
N LEU A 446 -26.34 -9.15 -20.82
CA LEU A 446 -26.67 -7.79 -21.24
C LEU A 446 -26.08 -7.46 -22.61
N LYS A 447 -24.81 -7.83 -22.85
CA LYS A 447 -24.13 -7.63 -24.12
C LYS A 447 -24.84 -8.34 -25.27
N ALA A 448 -25.33 -9.56 -25.05
CA ALA A 448 -26.11 -10.28 -26.05
C ALA A 448 -27.38 -9.54 -26.49
N ARG A 449 -27.94 -8.67 -25.64
CA ARG A 449 -29.13 -7.83 -25.93
C ARG A 449 -28.78 -6.43 -26.43
N SER A 450 -27.57 -5.94 -26.15
CA SER A 450 -27.13 -4.57 -26.44
C SER A 450 -25.63 -4.53 -26.73
N PRO A 451 -25.17 -5.12 -27.85
CA PRO A 451 -23.75 -5.32 -28.14
C PRO A 451 -22.98 -4.02 -28.39
N ASP A 452 -23.68 -2.95 -28.77
CA ASP A 452 -23.07 -1.66 -29.14
C ASP A 452 -22.96 -0.67 -27.96
N LYS A 453 -23.26 -1.08 -26.73
CA LYS A 453 -23.16 -0.22 -25.54
C LYS A 453 -22.00 -0.64 -24.65
N PRO A 454 -21.19 0.32 -24.14
CA PRO A 454 -20.20 0.00 -23.11
C PRO A 454 -20.92 -0.51 -21.86
N ILE A 455 -20.29 -1.45 -21.16
CA ILE A 455 -20.82 -2.01 -19.93
C ILE A 455 -19.82 -1.77 -18.81
N THR A 456 -20.27 -1.14 -17.73
CA THR A 456 -19.47 -0.88 -16.54
C THR A 456 -20.00 -1.68 -15.35
N VAL A 457 -19.10 -2.35 -14.67
CA VAL A 457 -19.32 -3.01 -13.37
C VAL A 457 -18.53 -2.26 -12.31
N LEU A 458 -19.23 -1.76 -11.30
CA LEU A 458 -18.61 -1.12 -10.13
C LEU A 458 -18.46 -2.10 -8.99
N ILE A 459 -17.24 -2.26 -8.50
CA ILE A 459 -16.90 -3.21 -7.44
C ILE A 459 -16.70 -2.42 -6.15
N ARG A 460 -17.49 -2.71 -5.12
CA ARG A 460 -17.45 -2.04 -3.82
C ARG A 460 -16.23 -2.48 -3.00
N GLY A 461 -15.87 -1.67 -2.02
CA GLY A 461 -14.74 -1.91 -1.13
C GLY A 461 -14.95 -3.10 -0.20
N GLY A 462 -13.85 -3.76 0.13
CA GLY A 462 -13.80 -4.94 1.00
C GLY A 462 -13.14 -6.14 0.33
N THR A 463 -13.03 -7.24 1.07
CA THR A 463 -12.24 -8.41 0.67
C THR A 463 -13.11 -9.49 0.02
N TYR A 464 -12.78 -9.81 -1.23
CA TYR A 464 -13.33 -10.91 -2.02
C TYR A 464 -12.35 -12.08 -1.99
N ARG A 465 -12.64 -13.10 -1.17
CA ARG A 465 -11.81 -14.30 -1.07
C ARG A 465 -12.19 -15.29 -2.17
N LEU A 466 -11.19 -15.67 -2.96
CA LEU A 466 -11.34 -16.56 -4.08
C LEU A 466 -10.79 -17.94 -3.73
N GLU A 467 -11.60 -18.98 -3.96
CA GLU A 467 -11.17 -20.39 -3.88
C GLU A 467 -10.84 -20.98 -5.26
N GLN A 468 -11.15 -20.24 -6.32
CA GLN A 468 -10.85 -20.55 -7.72
C GLN A 468 -10.68 -19.25 -8.51
N SER A 469 -10.02 -19.31 -9.65
CA SER A 469 -9.78 -18.14 -10.49
C SER A 469 -11.05 -17.69 -11.23
N VAL A 470 -11.22 -16.37 -11.38
CA VAL A 470 -12.26 -15.78 -12.23
C VAL A 470 -11.78 -15.76 -13.67
N VAL A 471 -12.37 -16.62 -14.52
CA VAL A 471 -11.96 -16.78 -15.91
C VAL A 471 -12.83 -15.97 -16.87
N PHE A 472 -12.22 -15.15 -17.71
CA PHE A 472 -12.80 -14.44 -18.83
C PHE A 472 -12.34 -15.10 -20.13
N SER A 473 -13.27 -15.32 -21.05
CA SER A 473 -13.07 -15.96 -22.35
C SER A 473 -13.30 -14.98 -23.50
N GLY A 474 -13.09 -15.42 -24.75
CA GLY A 474 -13.40 -14.62 -25.93
C GLY A 474 -14.85 -14.07 -25.94
N ARG A 475 -15.78 -14.80 -25.33
CA ARG A 475 -17.19 -14.40 -25.13
C ARG A 475 -17.37 -13.19 -24.24
N ASP A 476 -16.36 -12.78 -23.47
CA ASP A 476 -16.40 -11.62 -22.58
C ASP A 476 -15.95 -10.33 -23.25
N SER A 477 -15.39 -10.43 -24.46
CA SER A 477 -14.82 -9.30 -25.20
C SER A 477 -15.78 -8.14 -25.45
N GLY A 478 -15.30 -6.92 -25.30
CA GLY A 478 -15.94 -5.70 -25.80
C GLY A 478 -15.47 -5.34 -27.21
N THR A 479 -15.75 -4.11 -27.61
CA THR A 479 -15.19 -3.47 -28.82
C THR A 479 -14.54 -2.14 -28.46
N ALA A 480 -13.81 -1.54 -29.41
CA ALA A 480 -13.23 -0.21 -29.21
C ALA A 480 -14.28 0.87 -28.87
N GLY A 481 -15.50 0.78 -29.42
CA GLY A 481 -16.61 1.70 -29.14
C GLY A 481 -17.46 1.31 -27.93
N SER A 482 -17.36 0.05 -27.49
CA SER A 482 -18.20 -0.54 -26.45
C SER A 482 -17.36 -1.45 -25.54
N PRO A 483 -16.37 -0.91 -24.81
CA PRO A 483 -15.53 -1.70 -23.91
C PRO A 483 -16.34 -2.24 -22.73
N ILE A 484 -15.82 -3.31 -22.12
CA ILE A 484 -16.34 -3.86 -20.87
C ILE A 484 -15.38 -3.48 -19.76
N THR A 485 -15.87 -2.75 -18.75
CA THR A 485 -15.05 -2.19 -17.68
C THR A 485 -15.46 -2.73 -16.32
N TYR A 486 -14.51 -3.33 -15.60
CA TYR A 486 -14.62 -3.70 -14.20
C TYR A 486 -13.75 -2.74 -13.40
N LYS A 487 -14.37 -1.84 -12.62
CA LYS A 487 -13.60 -0.85 -11.88
C LYS A 487 -14.05 -0.74 -10.43
N ALA A 488 -13.14 -0.35 -9.56
CA ALA A 488 -13.48 -0.01 -8.20
C ALA A 488 -14.52 1.11 -8.17
N TYR A 489 -15.42 1.01 -7.20
CA TYR A 489 -16.29 2.10 -6.85
C TYR A 489 -15.44 3.29 -6.37
N PRO A 490 -15.71 4.53 -6.81
CA PRO A 490 -14.88 5.69 -6.49
C PRO A 490 -14.61 5.84 -4.99
N GLY A 491 -13.34 5.95 -4.63
CA GLY A 491 -12.89 6.12 -3.24
C GLY A 491 -12.91 4.84 -2.38
N GLU A 492 -13.39 3.71 -2.91
CA GLU A 492 -13.39 2.42 -2.22
C GLU A 492 -12.24 1.52 -2.71
N THR A 493 -11.83 0.55 -1.89
CA THR A 493 -10.72 -0.38 -2.21
C THR A 493 -11.20 -1.83 -2.22
N PRO A 494 -11.56 -2.38 -3.39
CA PRO A 494 -11.85 -3.81 -3.55
C PRO A 494 -10.56 -4.64 -3.48
N VAL A 495 -10.55 -5.69 -2.67
CA VAL A 495 -9.39 -6.57 -2.48
C VAL A 495 -9.76 -7.99 -2.89
N PHE A 496 -9.25 -8.46 -4.02
CA PHE A 496 -9.31 -9.86 -4.42
C PHE A 496 -8.14 -10.61 -3.79
N SER A 497 -8.45 -11.58 -2.93
CA SER A 497 -7.47 -12.35 -2.17
C SER A 497 -7.58 -13.83 -2.48
N GLY A 498 -6.44 -14.47 -2.76
CA GLY A 498 -6.32 -15.93 -2.80
C GLY A 498 -6.12 -16.57 -1.42
N GLY A 499 -6.21 -15.76 -0.35
CA GLY A 499 -5.98 -16.18 1.02
C GLY A 499 -7.21 -16.73 1.71
N ARG A 500 -7.03 -17.86 2.40
CA ARG A 500 -8.03 -18.48 3.27
C ARG A 500 -7.67 -18.26 4.73
N VAL A 501 -8.66 -17.86 5.53
CA VAL A 501 -8.51 -17.66 6.98
C VAL A 501 -8.24 -19.00 7.66
N VAL A 502 -7.26 -19.03 8.55
CA VAL A 502 -6.96 -20.17 9.42
C VAL A 502 -7.57 -19.93 10.79
N SER A 503 -8.44 -20.83 11.23
CA SER A 503 -9.11 -20.83 12.53
C SER A 503 -8.59 -21.94 13.45
N ASP A 504 -9.19 -22.06 14.64
CA ASP A 504 -8.99 -23.19 15.57
C ASP A 504 -7.56 -23.36 16.09
N TRP A 505 -6.87 -22.24 16.26
CA TRP A 505 -5.54 -22.19 16.88
C TRP A 505 -5.58 -22.69 18.33
N LYS A 506 -4.67 -23.59 18.65
CA LYS A 506 -4.48 -24.15 19.99
C LYS A 506 -3.08 -23.80 20.51
N PRO A 507 -2.92 -23.53 21.82
CA PRO A 507 -1.59 -23.45 22.41
C PRO A 507 -0.79 -24.73 22.11
N HIS A 508 0.48 -24.58 21.75
CA HIS A 508 1.38 -25.71 21.52
C HIS A 508 2.49 -25.76 22.58
N ARG A 509 3.51 -24.89 22.48
CA ARG A 509 4.58 -24.73 23.47
C ARG A 509 4.98 -23.26 23.52
N ASP A 510 5.39 -22.78 24.69
CA ASP A 510 5.79 -21.38 24.90
C ASP A 510 4.74 -20.40 24.35
N GLN A 511 5.11 -19.51 23.42
CA GLN A 511 4.19 -18.60 22.72
C GLN A 511 3.76 -19.11 21.33
N ILE A 512 4.11 -20.34 20.97
CA ILE A 512 3.75 -20.96 19.70
C ILE A 512 2.33 -21.53 19.80
N VAL A 513 1.52 -21.19 18.81
CA VAL A 513 0.20 -21.78 18.57
C VAL A 513 0.25 -22.72 17.37
N ALA A 514 -0.68 -23.67 17.33
CA ALA A 514 -0.79 -24.65 16.26
C ALA A 514 -2.25 -24.77 15.78
N ALA A 515 -2.43 -24.88 14.47
CA ALA A 515 -3.72 -25.15 13.84
C ALA A 515 -3.62 -26.38 12.94
N GLN A 516 -4.62 -27.26 13.04
CA GLN A 516 -4.75 -28.42 12.16
C GLN A 516 -5.44 -27.97 10.87
N LEU A 517 -4.75 -28.04 9.74
CA LEU A 517 -5.35 -27.68 8.45
C LEU A 517 -6.18 -28.85 7.89
N PRO A 518 -7.31 -28.57 7.22
CA PRO A 518 -8.06 -29.59 6.50
C PRO A 518 -7.24 -30.16 5.34
N GLN A 519 -7.67 -31.29 4.78
CA GLN A 519 -7.11 -31.76 3.52
C GLN A 519 -7.49 -30.76 2.44
N ILE A 520 -6.51 -30.24 1.71
CA ILE A 520 -6.72 -29.34 0.59
C ILE A 520 -6.54 -30.22 -0.65
N GLU A 521 -7.55 -30.31 -1.52
CA GLU A 521 -7.56 -31.22 -2.68
C GLU A 521 -6.58 -30.82 -3.81
N ASN A 522 -5.83 -29.74 -3.66
CA ASN A 522 -4.87 -29.28 -4.67
C ASN A 522 -3.50 -29.95 -4.50
N HIS A 523 -2.87 -30.31 -5.62
CA HIS A 523 -1.54 -30.93 -5.72
C HIS A 523 -0.38 -30.10 -5.11
N TYR A 524 -0.65 -28.88 -4.65
CA TYR A 524 0.34 -27.96 -4.08
C TYR A 524 0.31 -27.99 -2.54
N TYR A 525 0.74 -29.11 -1.95
CA TYR A 525 0.79 -29.34 -0.49
C TYR A 525 1.79 -28.45 0.29
N ARG A 526 2.50 -27.53 -0.37
CA ARG A 526 3.57 -26.69 0.22
C ARG A 526 3.35 -25.22 -0.13
N PHE A 527 2.45 -24.55 0.59
CA PHE A 527 2.43 -23.09 0.60
C PHE A 527 3.66 -22.55 1.35
N ARG A 528 4.16 -21.39 0.93
CA ARG A 528 5.41 -20.79 1.45
C ARG A 528 5.19 -19.43 2.11
N GLU A 529 3.94 -19.05 2.29
CA GLU A 529 3.55 -17.75 2.81
C GLU A 529 2.44 -17.90 3.84
N LEU A 530 2.53 -17.12 4.90
CA LEU A 530 1.51 -16.92 5.93
C LEU A 530 1.35 -15.43 6.11
N PHE A 531 0.13 -14.95 6.29
CA PHE A 531 -0.15 -13.54 6.49
C PHE A 531 -0.83 -13.33 7.84
N LEU A 532 -0.43 -12.29 8.55
CA LEU A 532 -1.09 -11.79 9.76
C LEU A 532 -1.63 -10.39 9.45
N ASN A 533 -2.95 -10.21 9.46
CA ASN A 533 -3.61 -8.96 9.10
C ASN A 533 -3.11 -8.39 7.75
N GLY A 534 -2.98 -9.26 6.74
CA GLY A 534 -2.49 -8.89 5.41
C GLY A 534 -0.97 -8.74 5.27
N GLN A 535 -0.18 -8.89 6.34
CA GLN A 535 1.28 -8.75 6.30
C GLN A 535 1.97 -10.12 6.29
N ARG A 536 2.83 -10.37 5.30
CA ARG A 536 3.60 -11.61 5.16
C ARG A 536 4.49 -11.84 6.39
N GLN A 537 4.40 -13.03 6.97
CA GLN A 537 5.16 -13.49 8.13
C GLN A 537 6.38 -14.31 7.69
N ILE A 538 7.39 -14.38 8.56
CA ILE A 538 8.67 -15.03 8.25
C ILE A 538 8.48 -16.54 8.34
N ARG A 539 8.80 -17.27 7.28
CA ARG A 539 8.88 -18.73 7.38
C ARG A 539 10.10 -19.07 8.24
N ALA A 540 9.88 -19.85 9.30
CA ALA A 540 10.87 -20.16 10.34
C ALA A 540 12.19 -20.60 9.70
N ARG A 541 13.28 -19.90 10.01
CA ARG A 541 14.54 -20.06 9.27
C ARG A 541 15.79 -19.93 10.12
N TYR A 542 16.83 -20.62 9.68
CA TYR A 542 18.18 -20.46 10.21
C TYR A 542 19.18 -20.06 9.11
N PRO A 543 20.01 -19.02 9.35
CA PRO A 543 19.91 -18.11 10.48
C PRO A 543 18.62 -17.29 10.44
N ASN A 544 18.22 -16.79 11.61
CA ASN A 544 17.12 -15.85 11.74
C ASN A 544 17.34 -14.63 10.86
N ARG A 545 16.24 -14.08 10.33
CA ARG A 545 16.29 -12.82 9.57
C ARG A 545 16.80 -11.71 10.48
N ASP A 546 17.77 -10.93 10.00
CA ASP A 546 18.29 -9.78 10.75
C ASP A 546 17.43 -8.54 10.43
N PRO A 547 16.67 -7.99 11.39
CA PRO A 547 15.88 -6.79 11.16
C PRO A 547 16.73 -5.50 11.07
N GLN A 548 17.97 -5.51 11.57
CA GLN A 548 18.89 -4.37 11.49
C GLN A 548 19.66 -4.36 10.17
N ASP A 549 19.88 -5.54 9.58
CA ASP A 549 20.43 -5.70 8.23
C ASP A 549 19.59 -6.68 7.38
N PRO A 550 18.40 -6.27 6.93
CA PRO A 550 17.46 -7.16 6.23
C PRO A 550 17.93 -7.59 4.84
N ARG A 551 18.98 -6.96 4.29
CA ARG A 551 19.51 -7.24 2.94
C ARG A 551 20.74 -8.15 2.99
N PHE A 552 21.63 -7.95 3.95
CA PHE A 552 22.92 -8.65 3.99
C PHE A 552 23.13 -9.49 5.25
N GLY A 553 22.32 -9.31 6.29
CA GLY A 553 22.30 -10.13 7.50
C GLY A 553 21.45 -11.40 7.36
N GLY A 554 21.55 -12.31 8.33
CA GLY A 554 20.71 -13.52 8.40
C GLY A 554 21.08 -14.65 7.42
N TRP A 555 22.35 -14.76 7.01
CA TRP A 555 22.84 -15.78 6.08
C TRP A 555 23.84 -16.75 6.73
N ALA A 556 23.73 -18.04 6.41
CA ALA A 556 24.79 -19.02 6.59
C ALA A 556 25.62 -19.17 5.30
N PHE A 557 26.78 -19.80 5.40
CA PHE A 557 27.72 -19.96 4.29
C PHE A 557 28.22 -21.40 4.19
N ILE A 558 28.34 -21.92 2.97
CA ILE A 558 28.86 -23.28 2.74
C ILE A 558 30.33 -23.34 3.17
N GLY A 559 30.65 -24.29 4.06
CA GLY A 559 32.02 -24.56 4.51
C GLY A 559 32.78 -25.49 3.58
N ALA A 560 32.14 -26.59 3.16
CA ALA A 560 32.69 -27.56 2.22
C ALA A 560 31.59 -28.30 1.44
N THR A 561 31.91 -28.73 0.22
CA THR A 561 31.08 -29.62 -0.60
C THR A 561 31.57 -31.07 -0.48
N LEU A 562 30.66 -32.04 -0.63
CA LEU A 562 30.94 -33.46 -0.39
C LEU A 562 30.41 -34.36 -1.53
N PRO A 563 31.27 -35.05 -2.31
CA PRO A 563 32.74 -35.01 -2.22
C PRO A 563 33.31 -33.65 -2.65
N ALA A 564 34.51 -33.33 -2.15
CA ALA A 564 35.24 -32.16 -2.61
C ALA A 564 35.51 -32.25 -4.11
N ASP A 565 35.54 -31.10 -4.79
CA ASP A 565 35.83 -30.98 -6.22
C ASP A 565 34.82 -31.69 -7.17
N ASP A 566 33.69 -32.19 -6.65
CA ASP A 566 32.55 -32.54 -7.48
C ASP A 566 31.99 -31.27 -8.15
N ALA A 567 31.75 -31.33 -9.46
CA ALA A 567 31.15 -30.23 -10.21
C ALA A 567 29.65 -30.05 -9.90
N ALA A 568 29.00 -31.07 -9.33
CA ALA A 568 27.58 -31.06 -9.01
C ALA A 568 27.28 -31.76 -7.66
N PRO A 569 27.85 -31.26 -6.56
CA PRO A 569 27.70 -31.90 -5.26
C PRO A 569 26.25 -31.81 -4.80
N ILE A 570 25.74 -32.92 -4.26
CA ILE A 570 24.41 -32.98 -3.61
C ILE A 570 24.50 -32.94 -2.09
N ARG A 571 25.71 -32.78 -1.55
CA ARG A 571 25.95 -32.72 -0.11
C ARG A 571 26.93 -31.60 0.18
N PHE A 572 26.70 -30.91 1.28
CA PHE A 572 27.59 -29.87 1.76
C PHE A 572 27.47 -29.73 3.28
N THR A 573 28.48 -29.15 3.90
CA THR A 573 28.42 -28.69 5.29
C THR A 573 28.36 -27.17 5.31
N GLY A 574 27.68 -26.62 6.32
CA GLY A 574 27.91 -25.23 6.71
C GLY A 574 29.32 -25.04 7.25
N GLU A 575 29.74 -23.81 7.47
CA GLU A 575 30.96 -23.55 8.22
C GLU A 575 30.88 -24.03 9.67
N LYS A 576 32.05 -24.12 10.32
CA LYS A 576 32.15 -24.61 11.70
C LYS A 576 31.24 -23.81 12.63
N GLY A 577 30.35 -24.50 13.34
CA GLY A 577 29.40 -23.88 14.28
C GLY A 577 28.04 -23.54 13.67
N VAL A 578 27.86 -23.73 12.36
CA VAL A 578 26.55 -23.66 11.69
C VAL A 578 25.81 -24.99 11.92
N PHE A 579 24.55 -24.92 12.37
CA PHE A 579 23.65 -26.05 12.74
C PHE A 579 23.93 -26.80 14.06
N PRO A 580 23.77 -26.13 15.22
CA PRO A 580 23.87 -26.81 16.52
C PRO A 580 22.62 -27.63 16.90
N ARG A 581 21.52 -27.56 16.13
CA ARG A 581 20.22 -28.18 16.45
C ARG A 581 20.04 -29.52 15.73
N GLN A 582 19.31 -30.43 16.39
CA GLN A 582 18.88 -31.70 15.83
C GLN A 582 17.47 -31.54 15.26
N TRP A 583 17.32 -31.68 13.95
CA TRP A 583 16.02 -31.64 13.28
C TRP A 583 15.36 -33.02 13.32
N ALA A 584 14.14 -33.12 13.85
CA ALA A 584 13.40 -34.37 13.91
C ALA A 584 12.89 -34.81 12.53
N LYS A 585 12.55 -33.85 11.66
CA LYS A 585 12.04 -34.08 10.30
C LYS A 585 12.76 -33.21 9.26
N PRO A 586 14.05 -33.47 8.97
CA PRO A 586 14.83 -32.64 8.05
C PRO A 586 14.24 -32.58 6.63
N ASP A 587 13.51 -33.60 6.19
CA ASP A 587 12.84 -33.69 4.89
C ASP A 587 11.67 -32.69 4.70
N GLN A 588 11.23 -32.04 5.78
CA GLN A 588 10.25 -30.95 5.75
C GLN A 588 10.89 -29.60 5.42
N GLY A 589 12.21 -29.47 5.60
CA GLY A 589 12.94 -28.23 5.37
C GLY A 589 13.34 -28.00 3.91
N GLU A 590 13.58 -26.73 3.58
CA GLU A 590 14.08 -26.29 2.28
C GLU A 590 15.31 -25.38 2.47
N ILE A 591 16.22 -25.40 1.51
CA ILE A 591 17.41 -24.54 1.47
C ILE A 591 17.17 -23.46 0.42
N PHE A 592 17.08 -22.20 0.84
CA PHE A 592 17.21 -21.08 -0.09
C PHE A 592 18.69 -20.74 -0.23
N ILE A 593 19.21 -20.72 -1.47
CA ILE A 593 20.64 -20.53 -1.73
C ILE A 593 20.87 -19.63 -2.94
N ILE A 594 21.92 -18.81 -2.84
CA ILE A 594 22.51 -18.08 -3.96
C ILE A 594 23.76 -18.86 -4.40
N PRO A 595 23.63 -19.79 -5.38
CA PRO A 595 24.72 -20.66 -5.82
C PRO A 595 25.73 -19.93 -6.72
N GLY A 596 26.81 -20.62 -7.09
CA GLY A 596 27.67 -20.19 -8.19
C GLY A 596 28.22 -18.78 -7.98
N LEU A 597 28.22 -17.99 -9.05
CA LEU A 597 28.63 -16.59 -9.07
C LEU A 597 27.45 -15.61 -8.84
N ALA A 598 26.39 -16.07 -8.15
CA ALA A 598 25.23 -15.28 -7.75
C ALA A 598 24.37 -14.67 -8.88
N TRP A 599 24.35 -15.31 -10.05
CA TRP A 599 23.48 -14.93 -11.18
C TRP A 599 22.08 -15.57 -11.12
N ASN A 600 21.88 -16.55 -10.22
CA ASN A 600 20.60 -17.23 -10.00
C ASN A 600 20.31 -17.47 -8.50
N SER A 601 19.09 -17.89 -8.16
CA SER A 601 18.70 -18.37 -6.83
C SER A 601 17.97 -19.72 -6.90
N HIS A 602 18.10 -20.54 -5.86
CA HIS A 602 17.38 -21.80 -5.76
C HIS A 602 16.71 -21.96 -4.40
N LEU A 603 15.58 -22.66 -4.41
CA LEU A 603 14.95 -23.22 -3.23
C LEU A 603 14.98 -24.75 -3.36
N ILE A 604 15.68 -25.45 -2.47
CA ILE A 604 16.04 -26.86 -2.65
C ILE A 604 15.54 -27.68 -1.45
N PRO A 605 14.65 -28.67 -1.63
CA PRO A 605 14.22 -29.52 -0.52
C PRO A 605 15.38 -30.33 0.05
N ILE A 606 15.44 -30.42 1.38
CA ILE A 606 16.40 -31.25 2.10
C ILE A 606 15.97 -32.72 1.98
N ARG A 607 16.93 -33.62 1.73
CA ARG A 607 16.73 -35.07 1.72
C ARG A 607 17.12 -35.71 3.04
N ASP A 608 18.28 -35.31 3.58
CA ASP A 608 18.83 -35.86 4.81
C ASP A 608 19.76 -34.85 5.50
N TYR A 609 19.93 -35.01 6.81
CA TYR A 609 20.80 -34.19 7.64
C TYR A 609 21.49 -35.02 8.72
N ASN A 610 22.81 -34.95 8.78
CA ASN A 610 23.60 -35.57 9.85
C ASN A 610 24.01 -34.51 10.89
N PRO A 611 23.40 -34.50 12.09
CA PRO A 611 23.69 -33.50 13.11
C PRO A 611 25.07 -33.66 13.76
N GLN A 612 25.72 -34.82 13.66
CA GLN A 612 27.07 -35.02 14.19
C GLN A 612 28.14 -34.38 13.29
N THR A 613 27.91 -34.37 11.98
CA THR A 613 28.85 -33.79 11.00
C THR A 613 28.41 -32.44 10.45
N GLY A 614 27.15 -32.04 10.64
CA GLY A 614 26.55 -30.86 10.02
C GLY A 614 26.32 -31.03 8.51
N GLU A 615 26.34 -32.25 8.00
CA GLU A 615 26.20 -32.56 6.58
C GLU A 615 24.73 -32.51 6.16
N ILE A 616 24.41 -31.63 5.22
CA ILE A 616 23.11 -31.55 4.58
C ILE A 616 23.19 -32.21 3.22
N THR A 617 22.21 -33.07 2.96
CA THR A 617 22.02 -33.71 1.67
C THR A 617 20.78 -33.12 0.99
N VAL A 618 20.94 -32.55 -0.19
CA VAL A 618 19.83 -32.02 -0.98
C VAL A 618 19.15 -33.11 -1.81
N SER A 619 17.85 -32.93 -2.05
CA SER A 619 17.04 -33.87 -2.84
C SER A 619 17.33 -33.85 -4.34
N ARG A 620 17.92 -32.76 -4.86
CA ARG A 620 18.10 -32.50 -6.29
C ARG A 620 19.46 -31.88 -6.58
N ARG A 621 19.99 -32.12 -7.78
CA ARG A 621 21.26 -31.56 -8.26
C ARG A 621 21.05 -30.18 -8.87
N PRO A 622 21.79 -29.14 -8.43
CA PRO A 622 21.90 -27.89 -9.19
C PRO A 622 22.63 -28.09 -10.52
N ASN A 623 22.50 -27.12 -11.44
CA ASN A 623 23.19 -27.15 -12.74
C ASN A 623 24.72 -27.20 -12.55
N GLN A 624 25.35 -28.20 -13.18
CA GLN A 624 26.76 -28.55 -12.98
C GLN A 624 27.77 -27.49 -13.46
N VAL A 625 27.36 -26.53 -14.29
CA VAL A 625 28.28 -25.57 -14.92
C VAL A 625 28.20 -24.19 -14.29
N TRP A 626 26.99 -23.64 -14.13
CA TRP A 626 26.79 -22.24 -13.76
C TRP A 626 26.20 -22.04 -12.34
N ASP A 627 25.49 -23.04 -11.83
CA ASP A 627 24.76 -22.99 -10.55
C ASP A 627 25.31 -23.97 -9.50
N ARG A 628 26.58 -24.37 -9.66
CA ARG A 628 27.21 -25.32 -8.74
C ARG A 628 27.23 -24.77 -7.32
N LEU A 629 27.04 -25.66 -6.33
CA LEU A 629 27.26 -25.32 -4.93
C LEU A 629 28.77 -25.20 -4.71
N MET A 630 29.20 -24.11 -4.08
CA MET A 630 30.60 -23.83 -3.81
C MET A 630 30.77 -23.36 -2.38
N LYS A 631 31.97 -23.57 -1.85
CA LYS A 631 32.40 -22.95 -0.59
C LYS A 631 32.15 -21.44 -0.62
N GLY A 632 31.56 -20.92 0.44
CA GLY A 632 31.20 -19.52 0.58
C GLY A 632 29.86 -19.13 -0.04
N ASN A 633 29.17 -19.96 -0.83
CA ASN A 633 27.81 -19.63 -1.24
C ASN A 633 26.93 -19.41 -0.01
N ARG A 634 26.13 -18.34 -0.05
CA ARG A 634 25.24 -17.96 1.05
C ARG A 634 23.91 -18.66 0.92
N PHE A 635 23.36 -19.10 2.04
CA PHE A 635 22.11 -19.81 2.10
C PHE A 635 21.44 -19.65 3.47
N TYR A 636 20.17 -20.04 3.55
CA TYR A 636 19.49 -20.31 4.81
C TYR A 636 18.63 -21.56 4.64
N VAL A 637 18.34 -22.23 5.76
CA VAL A 637 17.34 -23.29 5.82
C VAL A 637 16.03 -22.73 6.35
N GLU A 638 14.91 -23.21 5.85
CA GLU A 638 13.59 -22.79 6.30
C GLU A 638 12.61 -23.97 6.45
N ASN A 639 11.49 -23.72 7.14
CA ASN A 639 10.40 -24.66 7.39
C ASN A 639 10.72 -25.83 8.32
N LEU A 640 11.50 -25.58 9.37
CA LEU A 640 11.83 -26.56 10.40
C LEU A 640 11.26 -26.08 11.75
N LEU A 641 10.54 -26.95 12.45
CA LEU A 641 9.88 -26.60 13.72
C LEU A 641 10.88 -26.26 14.82
N GLU A 642 12.08 -26.85 14.77
CA GLU A 642 13.18 -26.53 15.67
C GLU A 642 13.82 -25.18 15.38
N GLU A 643 13.59 -24.57 14.21
CA GLU A 643 14.03 -23.22 13.87
C GLU A 643 12.92 -22.18 14.03
N LEU A 644 11.72 -22.57 14.47
CA LEU A 644 10.66 -21.65 14.89
C LEU A 644 11.00 -21.13 16.28
N ASP A 645 11.76 -20.04 16.35
CA ASP A 645 12.34 -19.54 17.61
C ASP A 645 12.27 -18.03 17.82
N GLN A 646 11.65 -17.28 16.91
CA GLN A 646 11.35 -15.86 17.08
C GLN A 646 9.89 -15.47 16.85
N PRO A 647 9.40 -14.39 17.48
CA PRO A 647 8.07 -13.84 17.19
C PRO A 647 7.93 -13.45 15.72
N GLY A 648 6.81 -13.83 15.10
CA GLY A 648 6.52 -13.62 13.68
C GLY A 648 6.96 -14.75 12.76
N GLU A 649 7.58 -15.80 13.31
CA GLU A 649 7.95 -16.99 12.54
C GLU A 649 6.84 -18.05 12.50
N TRP A 650 6.81 -18.84 11.42
CA TRP A 650 5.90 -19.98 11.27
C TRP A 650 6.52 -21.15 10.51
N CYS A 651 6.03 -22.37 10.72
CA CYS A 651 6.39 -23.52 9.89
C CYS A 651 5.18 -24.45 9.66
N PHE A 652 5.21 -25.20 8.56
CA PHE A 652 4.14 -26.14 8.23
C PHE A 652 4.69 -27.56 8.09
N ASP A 653 4.17 -28.48 8.90
CA ASP A 653 4.41 -29.91 8.77
C ASP A 653 3.42 -30.50 7.77
N THR A 654 3.91 -30.82 6.57
CA THR A 654 3.07 -31.33 5.48
C THR A 654 2.55 -32.74 5.72
N GLN A 655 3.24 -33.54 6.54
CA GLN A 655 2.84 -34.92 6.84
C GLN A 655 1.67 -34.95 7.83
N THR A 656 1.72 -34.11 8.88
CA THR A 656 0.67 -34.03 9.90
C THR A 656 -0.39 -32.98 9.59
N ARG A 657 -0.11 -32.07 8.64
CA ARG A 657 -0.92 -30.89 8.27
C ARG A 657 -1.12 -29.92 9.43
N ILE A 658 -0.12 -29.81 10.30
CA ILE A 658 -0.14 -28.86 11.41
C ILE A 658 0.67 -27.63 11.01
N LEU A 659 0.02 -26.47 11.08
CA LEU A 659 0.64 -25.16 10.93
C LEU A 659 0.99 -24.63 12.31
N TYR A 660 2.27 -24.32 12.53
CA TYR A 660 2.77 -23.72 13.76
C TYR A 660 3.11 -22.26 13.50
N PHE A 661 2.75 -21.38 14.43
CA PHE A 661 3.01 -19.94 14.33
C PHE A 661 3.34 -19.37 15.70
N TRP A 662 4.35 -18.51 15.77
CA TRP A 662 4.63 -17.67 16.94
C TRP A 662 4.09 -16.26 16.68
N PRO A 663 2.94 -15.86 17.25
CA PRO A 663 2.38 -14.54 17.02
C PRO A 663 3.31 -13.44 17.56
N PRO A 664 3.61 -12.37 16.80
CA PRO A 664 4.49 -11.29 17.24
C PRO A 664 4.10 -10.66 18.59
N GLN A 665 2.80 -10.59 18.89
CA GLN A 665 2.25 -10.04 20.13
C GLN A 665 1.93 -11.11 21.19
N GLY A 666 2.30 -12.39 20.95
CA GLY A 666 2.01 -13.52 21.84
C GLY A 666 0.55 -14.00 21.85
N THR A 667 -0.36 -13.32 21.17
CA THR A 667 -1.77 -13.72 20.99
C THR A 667 -2.24 -13.47 19.56
N LEU A 668 -3.31 -14.16 19.16
CA LEU A 668 -4.03 -13.98 17.89
C LEU A 668 -5.40 -13.31 18.06
N ASP A 669 -5.71 -12.79 19.25
CA ASP A 669 -7.03 -12.21 19.52
C ASP A 669 -7.37 -11.07 18.55
N GLY A 670 -8.46 -11.28 17.80
CA GLY A 670 -8.94 -10.41 16.71
C GLY A 670 -7.95 -10.17 15.57
N ALA A 671 -6.86 -10.93 15.50
CA ALA A 671 -6.01 -10.96 14.34
C ALA A 671 -6.57 -11.97 13.32
N GLU A 672 -6.40 -11.66 12.05
CA GLU A 672 -6.69 -12.57 10.96
C GLU A 672 -5.39 -13.20 10.48
N VAL A 673 -5.33 -14.54 10.48
CA VAL A 673 -4.22 -15.29 9.90
C VAL A 673 -4.71 -15.95 8.62
N THR A 674 -4.05 -15.72 7.49
CA THR A 674 -4.42 -16.32 6.20
C THR A 674 -3.26 -17.06 5.54
N ILE A 675 -3.60 -18.11 4.78
CA ILE A 675 -2.69 -18.85 3.90
C ILE A 675 -3.18 -18.75 2.45
N PRO A 676 -2.30 -18.60 1.45
CA PRO A 676 -2.71 -18.61 0.06
C PRO A 676 -3.12 -20.02 -0.39
N VAL A 677 -4.18 -20.13 -1.20
CA VAL A 677 -4.76 -21.44 -1.61
C VAL A 677 -4.96 -21.60 -3.11
N ILE A 678 -4.91 -20.49 -3.86
CA ILE A 678 -4.94 -20.47 -5.32
C ILE A 678 -3.77 -19.65 -5.86
N ASP A 679 -3.26 -20.03 -7.02
CA ASP A 679 -2.07 -19.43 -7.62
C ASP A 679 -2.42 -18.34 -8.65
N ARG A 680 -3.70 -18.20 -9.03
CA ARG A 680 -4.22 -17.15 -9.94
C ARG A 680 -5.55 -16.60 -9.47
N LEU A 681 -5.75 -15.28 -9.57
CA LEU A 681 -7.01 -14.63 -9.19
C LEU A 681 -7.89 -14.36 -10.41
N ILE A 682 -7.32 -13.68 -11.42
CA ILE A 682 -8.02 -13.30 -12.65
C ILE A 682 -7.31 -13.91 -13.85
N GLU A 683 -8.09 -14.51 -14.75
CA GLU A 683 -7.56 -15.09 -15.98
C GLU A 683 -8.35 -14.58 -17.19
N LEU A 684 -7.69 -13.93 -18.14
CA LEU A 684 -8.21 -13.67 -19.48
C LEU A 684 -7.65 -14.78 -20.36
N ARG A 685 -8.42 -15.84 -20.55
CA ARG A 685 -7.97 -17.05 -21.23
C ARG A 685 -8.77 -17.27 -22.50
N ALA A 686 -8.10 -17.15 -23.63
CA ALA A 686 -8.69 -17.32 -24.95
C ALA A 686 -7.82 -18.17 -25.88
N THR A 687 -8.40 -18.55 -27.02
CA THR A 687 -7.64 -19.11 -28.14
C THR A 687 -7.16 -18.00 -29.06
N THR A 688 -6.16 -18.27 -29.90
CA THR A 688 -5.70 -17.31 -30.92
C THR A 688 -6.77 -16.92 -31.95
N HIS A 689 -7.81 -17.74 -32.13
CA HIS A 689 -8.90 -17.47 -33.08
C HIS A 689 -10.04 -16.64 -32.46
N GLU A 690 -10.17 -16.68 -31.13
CA GLU A 690 -11.21 -15.97 -30.38
C GLU A 690 -10.61 -15.26 -29.16
N PRO A 691 -9.71 -14.28 -29.37
CA PRO A 691 -9.00 -13.62 -28.27
C PRO A 691 -9.94 -12.79 -27.39
N VAL A 692 -9.56 -12.57 -26.13
CA VAL A 692 -10.26 -11.62 -25.25
C VAL A 692 -9.88 -10.20 -25.68
N ARG A 693 -10.88 -9.35 -25.99
CA ARG A 693 -10.64 -7.97 -26.44
C ARG A 693 -11.34 -6.92 -25.59
N HIS A 694 -10.71 -5.74 -25.46
CA HIS A 694 -11.35 -4.53 -24.89
C HIS A 694 -11.99 -4.76 -23.51
N LEU A 695 -11.31 -5.56 -22.68
CA LEU A 695 -11.68 -5.82 -21.30
C LEU A 695 -10.76 -4.98 -20.40
N HIS A 696 -11.36 -4.12 -19.59
CA HIS A 696 -10.63 -3.13 -18.79
C HIS A 696 -10.85 -3.38 -17.30
N PHE A 697 -9.77 -3.39 -16.53
CA PHE A 697 -9.77 -3.51 -15.08
C PHE A 697 -9.12 -2.28 -14.47
N SER A 698 -9.76 -1.66 -13.48
CA SER A 698 -9.23 -0.44 -12.86
C SER A 698 -9.47 -0.29 -11.37
N GLY A 699 -8.46 0.18 -10.63
CA GLY A 699 -8.58 0.49 -9.20
C GLY A 699 -8.70 -0.72 -8.28
N LEU A 700 -8.37 -1.94 -8.75
CA LEU A 700 -8.55 -3.18 -8.00
C LEU A 700 -7.26 -3.61 -7.30
N THR A 701 -7.39 -4.22 -6.12
CA THR A 701 -6.26 -4.80 -5.39
C THR A 701 -6.26 -6.32 -5.51
N PHE A 702 -5.09 -6.90 -5.75
CA PHE A 702 -4.84 -8.34 -5.88
C PHE A 702 -3.78 -8.78 -4.87
N THR A 703 -4.05 -9.80 -4.05
CA THR A 703 -3.12 -10.24 -3.00
C THR A 703 -3.21 -11.74 -2.69
N GLN A 704 -2.21 -12.26 -1.96
CA GLN A 704 -2.22 -13.58 -1.32
C GLN A 704 -2.46 -14.75 -2.29
N THR A 705 -1.80 -14.75 -3.45
CA THR A 705 -1.74 -15.94 -4.31
C THR A 705 -0.63 -16.89 -3.90
N LEU A 706 -0.80 -18.17 -4.20
CA LEU A 706 0.13 -19.23 -3.89
C LEU A 706 1.38 -19.15 -4.78
N SER A 707 2.55 -19.27 -4.17
CA SER A 707 3.79 -19.51 -4.92
C SER A 707 3.92 -20.98 -5.36
N VAL A 708 4.18 -21.20 -6.65
CA VAL A 708 4.51 -22.53 -7.21
C VAL A 708 6.01 -22.76 -7.39
N PHE A 709 6.86 -21.82 -6.95
CA PHE A 709 8.32 -21.91 -7.07
C PHE A 709 8.93 -22.82 -5.99
N PRO A 710 9.96 -23.63 -6.31
CA PRO A 710 10.47 -23.89 -7.65
C PRO A 710 9.56 -24.86 -8.38
N TRP A 711 9.30 -24.62 -9.67
CA TRP A 711 8.61 -25.63 -10.47
C TRP A 711 9.58 -26.74 -10.86
N ILE A 712 9.09 -27.98 -10.78
CA ILE A 712 9.85 -29.21 -11.05
C ILE A 712 9.50 -29.73 -12.44
N HIS A 713 10.50 -29.95 -13.28
CA HIS A 713 10.29 -30.40 -14.65
C HIS A 713 9.79 -31.86 -14.70
N PRO A 714 8.63 -32.15 -15.33
CA PRO A 714 8.11 -33.52 -15.41
C PRO A 714 9.05 -34.49 -16.15
N LEU A 715 9.72 -34.03 -17.20
CA LEU A 715 10.65 -34.85 -18.00
C LEU A 715 12.10 -34.84 -17.49
N ASN A 716 12.43 -34.02 -16.49
CA ASN A 716 13.76 -33.99 -15.89
C ASN A 716 13.67 -33.81 -14.36
N PRO A 717 13.07 -34.79 -13.66
CA PRO A 717 12.72 -34.67 -12.25
C PRO A 717 13.93 -34.73 -11.32
N ASP A 718 15.15 -34.91 -11.81
CA ASP A 718 16.38 -34.88 -10.99
C ASP A 718 17.07 -33.51 -10.99
N TYR A 719 16.61 -32.58 -11.83
CA TYR A 719 17.24 -31.29 -12.07
C TYR A 719 16.41 -30.13 -11.49
N LEU A 720 17.10 -29.12 -10.95
CA LEU A 720 16.51 -27.86 -10.51
C LEU A 720 16.75 -26.79 -11.58
N GLU A 721 15.71 -26.43 -12.33
CA GLU A 721 15.77 -25.32 -13.29
C GLU A 721 15.06 -24.09 -12.73
N CYS A 722 15.85 -23.15 -12.21
CA CYS A 722 15.37 -21.89 -11.63
C CYS A 722 15.70 -20.65 -12.50
N ASN A 723 16.33 -20.83 -13.67
CA ASN A 723 16.70 -19.74 -14.59
C ASN A 723 15.60 -19.39 -15.61
N ARG A 724 14.33 -19.58 -15.24
CA ARG A 724 13.18 -19.45 -16.15
C ARG A 724 12.05 -18.69 -15.48
N PRO A 725 11.21 -17.99 -16.27
CA PRO A 725 9.99 -17.42 -15.72
C PRO A 725 9.18 -18.49 -15.00
N ASN A 726 8.49 -18.09 -13.93
CA ASN A 726 7.68 -19.00 -13.15
C ASN A 726 6.66 -19.73 -14.05
N SER A 727 6.41 -21.02 -13.82
CA SER A 727 5.50 -21.82 -14.67
C SER A 727 4.05 -21.88 -14.14
N GLY A 728 3.77 -21.18 -13.05
CA GLY A 728 2.45 -20.96 -12.45
C GLY A 728 2.55 -19.85 -11.40
N GLY A 729 1.51 -19.61 -10.60
CA GLY A 729 1.53 -18.51 -9.63
C GLY A 729 1.51 -17.14 -10.31
N PHE A 730 0.41 -16.81 -11.00
CA PHE A 730 0.22 -15.52 -11.69
C PHE A 730 -1.03 -14.85 -11.17
N ALA A 731 -0.92 -13.73 -10.45
CA ALA A 731 -2.12 -13.11 -9.88
C ALA A 731 -3.12 -12.68 -10.95
N PHE A 732 -2.62 -12.11 -12.06
CA PHE A 732 -3.42 -11.74 -13.22
C PHE A 732 -2.79 -12.29 -14.51
N TYR A 733 -3.50 -13.21 -15.16
CA TYR A 733 -3.01 -13.96 -16.31
C TYR A 733 -3.74 -13.57 -17.59
N LEU A 734 -3.01 -13.20 -18.64
CA LEU A 734 -3.51 -12.83 -19.96
C LEU A 734 -2.96 -13.82 -20.99
N GLU A 735 -3.84 -14.56 -21.64
CA GLU A 735 -3.53 -15.51 -22.69
C GLU A 735 -4.37 -15.23 -23.93
N ASN A 736 -3.69 -14.90 -25.03
CA ASN A 736 -4.30 -14.54 -26.31
C ASN A 736 -5.31 -13.37 -26.17
N THR A 737 -4.80 -12.22 -25.76
CA THR A 737 -5.59 -11.00 -25.50
C THR A 737 -5.30 -9.89 -26.52
N GLU A 738 -6.22 -8.95 -26.71
CA GLU A 738 -6.04 -7.82 -27.63
C GLU A 738 -6.67 -6.53 -27.09
N ASN A 739 -5.90 -5.45 -26.98
CA ASN A 739 -6.40 -4.15 -26.51
C ASN A 739 -7.10 -4.21 -25.13
N CYS A 740 -6.63 -5.05 -24.20
CA CYS A 740 -7.09 -5.06 -22.81
C CYS A 740 -6.29 -4.06 -21.98
N VAL A 741 -6.89 -3.60 -20.87
CA VAL A 741 -6.32 -2.55 -20.01
C VAL A 741 -6.33 -2.99 -18.55
N ILE A 742 -5.20 -2.87 -17.88
CA ILE A 742 -5.05 -3.03 -16.43
C ILE A 742 -4.49 -1.72 -15.89
N ASP A 743 -5.32 -0.95 -15.21
CA ASP A 743 -5.06 0.45 -14.95
C ASP A 743 -5.32 0.90 -13.51
N GLY A 744 -4.31 1.43 -12.83
CA GLY A 744 -4.50 1.91 -11.46
C GLY A 744 -4.76 0.79 -10.45
N CYS A 745 -4.37 -0.45 -10.75
CA CYS A 745 -4.52 -1.59 -9.85
C CYS A 745 -3.31 -1.73 -8.92
N ARG A 746 -3.51 -2.40 -7.78
CA ARG A 746 -2.45 -2.73 -6.82
C ARG A 746 -2.25 -4.25 -6.74
N PHE A 747 -1.02 -4.70 -6.89
CA PHE A 747 -0.59 -6.08 -6.68
C PHE A 747 0.28 -6.12 -5.44
N ASP A 748 -0.25 -6.68 -4.36
CA ASP A 748 0.35 -6.62 -3.03
C ASP A 748 0.66 -8.02 -2.53
N GLN A 749 1.94 -8.36 -2.40
CA GLN A 749 2.40 -9.63 -1.82
C GLN A 749 1.74 -10.86 -2.46
N VAL A 750 1.75 -10.92 -3.79
CA VAL A 750 1.34 -12.09 -4.59
C VAL A 750 2.46 -13.12 -4.63
N GLY A 751 2.17 -14.43 -4.58
CA GLY A 751 3.20 -15.46 -4.37
C GLY A 751 4.07 -15.79 -5.58
N GLY A 752 3.71 -15.33 -6.78
CA GLY A 752 4.50 -15.49 -8.00
C GLY A 752 4.55 -14.19 -8.79
N ASP A 753 4.19 -14.23 -10.07
CA ASP A 753 4.14 -13.03 -10.89
C ASP A 753 2.89 -12.21 -10.57
N ALA A 754 3.01 -10.88 -10.59
CA ALA A 754 1.83 -10.03 -10.50
C ALA A 754 0.99 -10.07 -11.79
N ILE A 755 1.62 -9.82 -12.94
CA ILE A 755 0.95 -9.85 -14.24
C ILE A 755 1.73 -10.71 -15.22
N ARG A 756 1.05 -11.66 -15.86
CA ARG A 756 1.62 -12.54 -16.89
C ARG A 756 0.90 -12.35 -18.22
N LEU A 757 1.66 -12.08 -19.28
CA LEU A 757 1.19 -12.07 -20.67
C LEU A 757 1.77 -13.27 -21.42
N HIS A 758 0.87 -14.04 -22.01
CA HIS A 758 1.13 -15.31 -22.65
C HIS A 758 0.46 -15.36 -24.04
N GLY A 759 1.07 -16.12 -24.96
CA GLY A 759 0.60 -16.29 -26.33
C GLY A 759 0.48 -14.98 -27.12
N ALA A 760 -0.52 -14.91 -28.00
CA ALA A 760 -0.80 -13.78 -28.89
C ALA A 760 -1.45 -12.58 -28.14
N SER A 761 -0.89 -12.16 -27.02
CA SER A 761 -1.38 -11.06 -26.18
C SER A 761 -0.89 -9.69 -26.64
N THR A 762 -1.62 -9.02 -27.53
CA THR A 762 -1.14 -7.83 -28.26
C THR A 762 -1.83 -6.52 -27.87
N ARG A 763 -1.09 -5.40 -27.95
CA ARG A 763 -1.63 -4.04 -27.74
C ARG A 763 -2.34 -3.84 -26.40
N ASN A 764 -2.00 -4.61 -25.38
CA ASN A 764 -2.51 -4.43 -24.05
C ASN A 764 -1.79 -3.26 -23.35
N ARG A 765 -2.49 -2.60 -22.43
CA ARG A 765 -1.96 -1.48 -21.64
C ARG A 765 -1.96 -1.86 -20.16
N ILE A 766 -0.79 -1.78 -19.55
CA ILE A 766 -0.57 -2.01 -18.12
C ILE A 766 -0.08 -0.69 -17.55
N THR A 767 -1.01 0.09 -17.01
CA THR A 767 -0.78 1.50 -16.69
C THR A 767 -1.06 1.87 -15.26
N ARG A 768 -0.27 2.77 -14.68
CA ARG A 768 -0.55 3.36 -13.35
C ARG A 768 -0.69 2.35 -12.21
N ASN A 769 -0.15 1.14 -12.36
CA ASN A 769 -0.27 0.11 -11.34
C ASN A 769 0.83 0.24 -10.28
N GLU A 770 0.54 -0.23 -9.08
CA GLU A 770 1.54 -0.44 -8.03
C GLU A 770 1.74 -1.94 -7.85
N ILE A 771 2.98 -2.41 -7.95
CA ILE A 771 3.36 -3.81 -7.77
C ILE A 771 4.43 -3.87 -6.68
N VAL A 772 4.09 -4.52 -5.57
CA VAL A 772 4.95 -4.58 -4.38
C VAL A 772 4.96 -5.98 -3.79
N GLY A 773 6.15 -6.47 -3.42
CA GLY A 773 6.27 -7.71 -2.66
C GLY A 773 5.98 -8.98 -3.45
N ALA A 774 5.93 -8.93 -4.79
CA ALA A 774 5.68 -10.09 -5.64
C ALA A 774 6.71 -11.20 -5.39
N GLY A 775 6.27 -12.46 -5.36
CA GLY A 775 7.13 -13.60 -5.09
C GLY A 775 8.15 -13.86 -6.20
N ALA A 776 7.82 -13.50 -7.45
CA ALA A 776 8.70 -13.61 -8.61
C ALA A 776 8.69 -12.31 -9.44
N GLN A 777 8.15 -12.34 -10.67
CA GLN A 777 8.22 -11.20 -11.60
C GLN A 777 7.16 -10.14 -11.26
N GLY A 778 7.46 -8.87 -11.53
CA GLY A 778 6.41 -7.85 -11.55
C GLY A 778 5.47 -8.07 -12.73
N ILE A 779 5.98 -7.82 -13.94
CA ILE A 779 5.27 -8.03 -15.20
C ILE A 779 6.10 -8.94 -16.09
N CYS A 780 5.55 -10.09 -16.48
CA CYS A 780 6.26 -11.06 -17.32
C CYS A 780 5.54 -11.27 -18.66
N PHE A 781 6.29 -11.13 -19.75
CA PHE A 781 5.90 -11.50 -21.10
C PHE A 781 6.59 -12.83 -21.42
N ALA A 782 5.88 -13.95 -21.31
CA ALA A 782 6.46 -15.22 -21.70
C ALA A 782 5.48 -16.28 -22.17
N ASP A 783 5.99 -17.15 -23.03
CA ASP A 783 5.30 -18.36 -23.48
C ASP A 783 5.66 -19.58 -22.61
N LEU A 784 4.64 -20.28 -22.08
CA LEU A 784 4.75 -21.49 -21.26
C LEU A 784 5.09 -22.75 -22.10
N GLU A 785 4.79 -22.77 -23.40
CA GLU A 785 5.01 -23.94 -24.28
C GLU A 785 6.42 -23.99 -24.86
N PHE A 786 7.20 -22.91 -24.75
CA PHE A 786 8.46 -22.77 -25.49
C PHE A 786 9.65 -23.55 -24.93
N TRP A 787 9.43 -24.45 -23.96
CA TRP A 787 10.51 -25.09 -23.21
C TRP A 787 11.10 -26.42 -23.75
N PRO A 788 10.44 -27.31 -24.52
CA PRO A 788 11.02 -28.64 -24.79
C PRO A 788 12.27 -28.62 -25.71
N TYR A 789 12.88 -27.47 -25.97
CA TYR A 789 13.90 -27.31 -26.99
C TYR A 789 15.22 -26.65 -26.59
N HIS A 790 15.69 -26.51 -25.35
CA HIS A 790 16.97 -25.78 -25.15
C HIS A 790 18.06 -26.48 -24.30
N TYR A 791 19.13 -26.87 -25.00
CA TYR A 791 20.52 -26.55 -24.61
C TYR A 791 21.06 -25.51 -25.63
N PRO A 792 21.89 -24.51 -25.23
CA PRO A 792 22.45 -23.48 -26.12
C PRO A 792 23.19 -24.04 -27.36
N ALA A 793 23.77 -25.23 -27.23
CA ALA A 793 24.48 -25.92 -28.31
C ALA A 793 23.59 -26.32 -29.51
N VAL A 794 22.26 -26.34 -29.34
CA VAL A 794 21.31 -26.74 -30.39
C VAL A 794 20.86 -25.54 -31.25
N TRP A 795 21.09 -24.31 -30.80
CA TRP A 795 20.55 -23.10 -31.45
C TRP A 795 21.58 -22.28 -32.20
N ARG A 796 22.84 -22.28 -31.76
CA ARG A 796 23.95 -21.85 -32.62
C ARG A 796 24.15 -22.91 -33.70
N GLY A 797 23.76 -22.60 -34.94
CA GLY A 797 23.98 -23.45 -36.11
C GLY A 797 22.80 -24.30 -36.59
N ASN A 798 21.59 -24.14 -36.03
CA ASN A 798 20.37 -24.81 -36.53
C ASN A 798 19.27 -23.79 -36.91
N GLU A 799 19.55 -23.05 -37.98
CA GLU A 799 18.70 -21.98 -38.49
C GLU A 799 17.29 -22.47 -38.86
N ALA A 800 17.14 -23.68 -39.42
CA ALA A 800 15.84 -24.25 -39.75
C ALA A 800 14.94 -24.44 -38.51
N LYS A 801 15.51 -24.84 -37.37
CA LYS A 801 14.76 -24.98 -36.12
C LYS A 801 14.38 -23.61 -35.55
N LEU A 802 15.27 -22.62 -35.60
CA LEU A 802 14.96 -21.23 -35.25
C LEU A 802 13.85 -20.66 -36.13
N GLN A 803 13.92 -20.88 -37.44
CA GLN A 803 12.88 -20.45 -38.38
C GLN A 803 11.55 -21.11 -38.04
N SER A 804 11.51 -22.42 -37.77
CA SER A 804 10.27 -23.15 -37.41
C SER A 804 9.60 -22.66 -36.12
N VAL A 805 10.36 -22.01 -35.25
CA VAL A 805 9.90 -21.36 -34.03
C VAL A 805 9.37 -19.96 -34.37
N SER A 806 10.19 -19.16 -35.04
CA SER A 806 9.86 -17.77 -35.40
C SER A 806 8.62 -17.67 -36.29
N SER A 807 8.39 -18.69 -37.14
CA SER A 807 7.26 -18.76 -38.07
C SER A 807 5.92 -19.02 -37.39
N ARG A 808 5.87 -19.26 -36.06
CA ARG A 808 4.65 -19.53 -35.30
C ARG A 808 3.87 -18.27 -34.89
N LEU A 809 4.13 -17.13 -35.57
CA LEU A 809 3.46 -15.82 -35.45
C LEU A 809 3.72 -15.10 -34.10
N PRO A 810 3.62 -13.75 -34.03
CA PRO A 810 4.16 -12.98 -32.90
C PRO A 810 3.46 -13.22 -31.57
N TRP A 811 4.27 -13.27 -30.50
CA TRP A 811 3.81 -13.42 -29.12
C TRP A 811 4.06 -12.12 -28.35
N ALA A 812 3.02 -11.64 -27.70
CA ALA A 812 3.00 -10.43 -26.90
C ALA A 812 3.66 -9.18 -27.54
N VAL A 813 3.07 -8.67 -28.63
CA VAL A 813 3.56 -7.50 -29.38
C VAL A 813 2.76 -6.22 -29.17
N GLY A 814 3.43 -5.07 -29.28
CA GLY A 814 2.78 -3.76 -29.25
C GLY A 814 2.18 -3.36 -27.90
N ASN A 815 2.53 -4.06 -26.82
CA ASN A 815 2.02 -3.76 -25.48
C ASN A 815 2.71 -2.53 -24.89
N VAL A 816 2.02 -1.87 -23.96
CA VAL A 816 2.52 -0.67 -23.27
C VAL A 816 2.52 -0.91 -21.77
N VAL A 817 3.70 -0.79 -21.16
CA VAL A 817 3.91 -0.79 -19.71
C VAL A 817 4.32 0.62 -19.32
N GLU A 818 3.36 1.40 -18.83
CA GLU A 818 3.57 2.84 -18.62
C GLU A 818 3.11 3.33 -17.24
N ASN A 819 3.87 4.24 -16.62
CA ASN A 819 3.46 4.90 -15.38
C ASN A 819 3.29 3.96 -14.17
N ASN A 820 3.95 2.80 -14.14
CA ASN A 820 3.84 1.85 -13.03
C ASN A 820 4.92 2.10 -11.94
N GLN A 821 4.56 1.80 -10.71
CA GLN A 821 5.44 1.69 -9.55
C GLN A 821 5.74 0.22 -9.27
N ILE A 822 6.99 -0.21 -9.36
CA ILE A 822 7.36 -1.63 -9.20
C ILE A 822 8.57 -1.76 -8.27
N HIS A 823 8.36 -2.36 -7.10
CA HIS A 823 9.43 -2.51 -6.11
C HIS A 823 9.30 -3.75 -5.23
N ASP A 824 10.38 -4.14 -4.56
CA ASP A 824 10.43 -5.28 -3.64
C ASP A 824 9.87 -6.59 -4.24
N CYS A 825 10.09 -6.83 -5.53
CA CYS A 825 9.67 -8.08 -6.19
C CYS A 825 10.74 -9.17 -6.02
N GLY A 826 10.44 -10.39 -6.47
CA GLY A 826 11.34 -11.53 -6.34
C GLY A 826 11.57 -11.97 -4.89
N VAL A 827 10.56 -11.88 -4.01
CA VAL A 827 10.73 -12.22 -2.58
C VAL A 827 10.94 -13.74 -2.35
N ILE A 828 10.52 -14.57 -3.30
CA ILE A 828 10.66 -16.04 -3.25
C ILE A 828 11.63 -16.52 -4.34
N ASP A 829 11.54 -15.95 -5.53
CA ASP A 829 12.45 -16.17 -6.65
C ASP A 829 13.23 -14.89 -6.94
N ASN A 830 14.46 -14.81 -6.43
CA ASN A 830 15.30 -13.62 -6.59
C ASN A 830 15.77 -13.42 -8.05
N PHE A 831 15.62 -14.42 -8.93
CA PHE A 831 15.86 -14.25 -10.37
C PHE A 831 14.80 -13.34 -11.03
N GLY A 832 13.71 -13.07 -10.31
CA GLY A 832 12.69 -12.07 -10.62
C GLY A 832 13.25 -10.73 -11.12
N ALA A 833 12.66 -10.22 -12.19
CA ALA A 833 12.78 -8.84 -12.64
C ALA A 833 11.47 -8.09 -12.41
N ALA A 834 11.55 -6.76 -12.31
CA ALA A 834 10.34 -5.93 -12.30
C ALA A 834 9.56 -6.10 -13.62
N ILE A 835 10.25 -6.12 -14.76
CA ILE A 835 9.67 -6.38 -16.08
C ILE A 835 10.54 -7.37 -16.84
N HIS A 836 9.98 -8.53 -17.19
CA HIS A 836 10.70 -9.61 -17.86
C HIS A 836 10.08 -9.96 -19.20
N PHE A 837 10.87 -9.91 -20.26
CA PHE A 837 10.55 -10.43 -21.58
C PHE A 837 11.31 -11.75 -21.78
N HIS A 838 10.57 -12.84 -21.97
CA HIS A 838 11.12 -14.17 -22.17
C HIS A 838 10.49 -14.88 -23.36
N GLY A 839 11.32 -15.38 -24.26
CA GLY A 839 10.89 -16.13 -25.44
C GLY A 839 11.25 -15.44 -26.76
N GLN A 840 10.80 -16.02 -27.88
CA GLN A 840 11.03 -15.43 -29.19
C GLN A 840 9.87 -14.51 -29.61
N ASN A 841 10.20 -13.40 -30.29
CA ASN A 841 9.24 -12.56 -31.03
C ASN A 841 8.38 -11.57 -30.22
N THR A 842 8.97 -10.92 -29.20
CA THR A 842 8.42 -9.72 -28.55
C THR A 842 8.92 -8.45 -29.27
N ASP A 843 8.02 -7.77 -29.99
CA ASP A 843 8.32 -6.61 -30.84
C ASP A 843 7.32 -5.47 -30.62
N GLY A 844 7.80 -4.24 -30.79
CA GLY A 844 6.98 -3.04 -30.72
C GLY A 844 6.45 -2.71 -29.31
N ASN A 845 6.91 -3.41 -28.26
CA ASN A 845 6.49 -3.10 -26.91
C ASN A 845 7.17 -1.80 -26.42
N VAL A 846 6.48 -1.07 -25.56
CA VAL A 846 6.97 0.18 -24.97
C VAL A 846 6.95 0.06 -23.45
N VAL A 847 8.10 0.27 -22.82
CA VAL A 847 8.26 0.38 -21.37
C VAL A 847 8.64 1.81 -21.05
N ALA A 848 7.70 2.60 -20.55
CA ALA A 848 7.91 4.03 -20.37
C ALA A 848 7.42 4.64 -19.07
N HIS A 849 8.11 5.65 -18.56
CA HIS A 849 7.65 6.42 -17.39
C HIS A 849 7.37 5.58 -16.14
N ASN A 850 8.06 4.45 -15.98
CA ASN A 850 7.94 3.62 -14.78
C ASN A 850 8.97 4.06 -13.74
N HIS A 851 8.67 3.79 -12.48
CA HIS A 851 9.60 3.91 -11.37
C HIS A 851 9.84 2.52 -10.78
N ILE A 852 11.09 2.06 -10.88
CA ILE A 852 11.49 0.69 -10.54
C ILE A 852 12.64 0.75 -9.55
N HIS A 853 12.45 0.17 -8.37
CA HIS A 853 13.48 0.18 -7.33
C HIS A 853 13.43 -1.01 -6.39
N ASP A 854 14.46 -1.14 -5.55
CA ASP A 854 14.59 -2.15 -4.50
C ASP A 854 14.39 -3.59 -5.01
N GLN A 855 15.07 -3.92 -6.10
CA GLN A 855 15.01 -5.26 -6.70
C GLN A 855 16.20 -6.13 -6.25
N PRO A 856 15.99 -7.44 -6.01
CA PRO A 856 17.09 -8.36 -5.68
C PRO A 856 18.07 -8.52 -6.84
N HIS A 857 17.59 -8.32 -8.09
CA HIS A 857 18.32 -8.56 -9.34
C HIS A 857 18.02 -7.47 -10.38
N HIS A 858 17.40 -7.80 -11.52
CA HIS A 858 17.19 -6.90 -12.66
C HIS A 858 15.98 -5.97 -12.47
N ALA A 859 15.99 -4.80 -13.13
CA ALA A 859 14.76 -4.04 -13.33
C ALA A 859 14.05 -4.49 -14.61
N ILE A 860 14.67 -4.33 -15.77
CA ILE A 860 14.11 -4.76 -17.06
C ILE A 860 15.01 -5.82 -17.67
N TYR A 861 14.48 -7.02 -17.88
CA TYR A 861 15.24 -8.14 -18.44
C TYR A 861 14.63 -8.64 -19.75
N PHE A 862 15.44 -8.73 -20.80
CA PHE A 862 15.13 -9.41 -22.04
C PHE A 862 15.98 -10.67 -22.15
N SER A 863 15.31 -11.83 -22.15
CA SER A 863 15.94 -13.14 -22.24
C SER A 863 15.48 -13.85 -23.52
N MET A 864 16.43 -14.34 -24.32
CA MET A 864 16.23 -15.01 -25.62
C MET A 864 16.07 -14.06 -26.82
N GLY A 865 15.48 -14.51 -27.93
CA GLY A 865 15.43 -13.78 -29.20
C GLY A 865 14.26 -12.80 -29.30
N PHE A 866 14.48 -11.52 -29.02
CA PHE A 866 13.44 -10.48 -29.05
C PHE A 866 13.51 -9.60 -30.32
N GLY A 867 12.39 -8.96 -30.68
CA GLY A 867 12.33 -7.89 -31.69
C GLY A 867 12.80 -6.54 -31.14
N GLN A 868 12.37 -5.44 -31.74
CA GLN A 868 12.68 -4.08 -31.29
C GLN A 868 11.62 -3.58 -30.31
N ASN A 869 12.01 -3.39 -29.06
CA ASN A 869 11.18 -2.72 -28.05
C ASN A 869 11.82 -1.39 -27.65
N ILE A 870 11.03 -0.51 -27.05
CA ILE A 870 11.44 0.83 -26.64
C ILE A 870 11.39 0.91 -25.12
N ILE A 871 12.52 1.28 -24.51
CA ILE A 871 12.66 1.50 -23.07
C ILE A 871 12.97 2.99 -22.89
N GLU A 872 12.02 3.77 -22.39
CA GLU A 872 12.18 5.22 -22.31
C GLU A 872 11.60 5.94 -21.09
N TYR A 873 12.24 7.02 -20.66
CA TYR A 873 11.74 7.84 -19.55
C TYR A 873 11.52 7.09 -18.23
N ASN A 874 12.17 5.95 -18.02
CA ASN A 874 12.06 5.22 -16.75
C ASN A 874 13.06 5.76 -15.73
N ASP A 875 12.65 5.79 -14.46
CA ASP A 875 13.53 6.01 -13.32
C ASP A 875 13.78 4.68 -12.61
N ILE A 876 15.02 4.23 -12.66
CA ILE A 876 15.45 2.91 -12.23
C ILE A 876 16.56 3.09 -11.22
N HIS A 877 16.42 2.58 -10.01
CA HIS A 877 17.50 2.67 -9.03
C HIS A 877 17.49 1.57 -7.99
N ASP A 878 18.61 1.43 -7.28
CA ASP A 878 18.68 0.57 -6.08
C ASP A 878 18.35 -0.88 -6.42
N LEU A 879 19.24 -1.48 -7.22
CA LEU A 879 19.07 -2.82 -7.79
C LEU A 879 20.22 -3.76 -7.40
N CYS A 880 19.99 -5.05 -7.62
CA CYS A 880 20.99 -6.10 -7.46
C CYS A 880 21.53 -6.17 -6.02
N TYR A 881 20.66 -6.03 -5.00
CA TYR A 881 21.06 -6.12 -3.60
C TYR A 881 21.31 -7.56 -3.11
N VAL A 882 20.89 -8.55 -3.90
CA VAL A 882 21.03 -9.97 -3.54
C VAL A 882 21.77 -10.79 -4.60
N MET A 883 21.89 -10.28 -5.82
CA MET A 883 22.44 -11.04 -6.95
C MET A 883 23.46 -10.21 -7.73
N ALA A 884 24.21 -10.85 -8.63
CA ALA A 884 25.19 -10.21 -9.50
C ALA A 884 25.02 -10.72 -10.95
N ASP A 885 25.87 -10.27 -11.89
CA ASP A 885 25.75 -10.60 -13.32
C ASP A 885 24.45 -10.07 -13.94
N ALA A 886 24.28 -8.76 -13.77
CA ALA A 886 23.02 -8.09 -13.99
C ALA A 886 23.19 -6.64 -14.45
N GLY A 887 22.10 -6.05 -14.93
CA GLY A 887 22.00 -4.62 -15.10
C GLY A 887 20.61 -4.07 -14.85
N GLY A 888 20.52 -2.73 -14.82
CA GLY A 888 19.23 -2.04 -14.74
C GLY A 888 18.36 -2.36 -15.94
N VAL A 889 18.93 -2.25 -17.14
CA VAL A 889 18.36 -2.84 -18.36
C VAL A 889 19.29 -3.94 -18.85
N TYR A 890 18.83 -5.18 -18.80
CA TYR A 890 19.59 -6.36 -19.19
C TYR A 890 19.01 -6.99 -20.45
N CYS A 891 19.85 -7.22 -21.45
CA CYS A 891 19.50 -7.89 -22.69
C CYS A 891 20.46 -9.05 -22.98
N ASN A 892 19.92 -10.28 -23.01
CA ASN A 892 20.68 -11.49 -23.31
C ASN A 892 20.07 -12.24 -24.50
N ARG A 893 20.75 -12.21 -25.66
CA ARG A 893 20.26 -12.77 -26.92
C ARG A 893 21.01 -14.06 -27.28
N TRP A 894 20.48 -15.19 -26.82
CA TRP A 894 21.02 -16.54 -27.09
C TRP A 894 20.83 -17.04 -28.53
N SER A 895 19.93 -16.43 -29.31
CA SER A 895 19.60 -16.86 -30.68
C SER A 895 19.44 -15.65 -31.60
N ILE A 896 19.89 -15.80 -32.84
CA ILE A 896 19.84 -14.75 -33.86
C ILE A 896 19.36 -15.36 -35.17
N LEU A 897 18.42 -14.70 -35.83
CA LEU A 897 18.00 -14.97 -37.21
C LEU A 897 18.33 -13.73 -38.05
N THR A 898 19.44 -13.80 -38.79
CA THR A 898 20.05 -12.63 -39.45
C THR A 898 19.18 -12.05 -40.57
N ASP A 899 18.32 -12.87 -41.17
CA ASP A 899 17.44 -12.47 -42.28
C ASP A 899 15.98 -12.25 -41.83
N ASP A 900 15.67 -12.41 -40.53
CA ASP A 900 14.31 -12.24 -40.03
C ASP A 900 13.96 -10.75 -39.82
N PRO A 901 12.85 -10.24 -40.40
CA PRO A 901 12.53 -8.81 -40.38
C PRO A 901 12.19 -8.24 -38.99
N VAL A 902 11.87 -9.11 -38.01
CA VAL A 902 11.55 -8.71 -36.63
C VAL A 902 12.73 -8.98 -35.70
N LEU A 903 13.24 -10.21 -35.70
CA LEU A 903 14.30 -10.67 -34.79
C LEU A 903 15.68 -10.10 -35.14
N ASN A 904 15.86 -9.57 -36.35
CA ASN A 904 17.06 -8.86 -36.77
C ASN A 904 17.09 -7.38 -36.32
N LYS A 905 15.95 -6.84 -35.84
CA LYS A 905 15.89 -5.55 -35.15
C LYS A 905 16.27 -5.72 -33.67
N SER A 906 16.43 -4.62 -32.93
CA SER A 906 16.86 -4.67 -31.54
C SER A 906 16.46 -3.45 -30.73
N GLN A 907 16.75 -3.50 -29.43
CA GLN A 907 16.25 -2.56 -28.43
C GLN A 907 16.67 -1.11 -28.70
N ILE A 908 15.74 -0.21 -28.42
CA ILE A 908 15.98 1.23 -28.31
C ILE A 908 15.87 1.60 -26.82
N ILE A 909 16.99 2.01 -26.21
CA ILE A 909 17.06 2.40 -24.81
C ILE A 909 17.38 3.90 -24.77
N ARG A 910 16.43 4.73 -24.36
CA ARG A 910 16.60 6.19 -24.39
C ARG A 910 15.99 6.94 -23.23
N TYR A 911 16.58 8.07 -22.85
CA TYR A 911 15.99 8.96 -21.85
C TYR A 911 15.67 8.29 -20.51
N ASN A 912 16.42 7.28 -20.09
CA ASN A 912 16.24 6.64 -18.78
C ASN A 912 17.24 7.21 -17.77
N ARG A 913 16.85 7.19 -16.48
CA ARG A 913 17.75 7.44 -15.35
C ARG A 913 17.98 6.12 -14.62
N ILE A 914 19.21 5.62 -14.61
CA ILE A 914 19.59 4.33 -14.02
C ILE A 914 20.65 4.57 -12.95
N ARG A 915 20.41 4.17 -11.71
CA ARG A 915 21.29 4.50 -10.58
C ARG A 915 21.53 3.30 -9.67
N ASN A 916 22.68 3.24 -9.01
CA ASN A 916 22.95 2.32 -7.90
C ASN A 916 22.68 0.84 -8.23
N VAL A 917 23.18 0.36 -9.37
CA VAL A 917 23.21 -1.08 -9.68
C VAL A 917 24.45 -1.67 -9.02
N MET A 918 24.28 -2.38 -7.90
CA MET A 918 25.39 -2.72 -7.00
C MET A 918 25.98 -4.10 -7.19
N GLY A 919 25.16 -5.14 -7.28
CA GLY A 919 25.61 -6.52 -7.37
C GLY A 919 26.34 -7.09 -6.15
N VAL A 920 26.14 -8.39 -5.88
CA VAL A 920 26.62 -9.03 -4.65
C VAL A 920 27.07 -10.48 -4.87
N VAL A 921 28.23 -10.85 -4.34
CA VAL A 921 28.76 -12.24 -4.37
C VAL A 921 29.38 -12.68 -3.04
N PRO A 922 29.59 -13.99 -2.82
CA PRO A 922 30.41 -14.50 -1.73
C PRO A 922 31.85 -13.96 -1.71
N HIS A 923 32.41 -13.73 -0.51
CA HIS A 923 33.82 -13.35 -0.35
C HIS A 923 34.82 -14.39 -0.87
N ALA A 924 34.43 -15.67 -0.93
CA ALA A 924 35.30 -16.78 -1.32
C ALA A 924 35.53 -16.85 -2.84
N VAL A 925 34.80 -16.08 -3.65
CA VAL A 925 35.03 -15.98 -5.09
C VAL A 925 36.34 -15.22 -5.32
N ALA A 926 37.33 -15.86 -5.94
CA ALA A 926 38.54 -15.20 -6.43
C ALA A 926 38.19 -14.31 -7.64
N THR A 927 38.71 -13.08 -7.70
CA THR A 927 38.32 -12.14 -8.76
C THR A 927 39.50 -11.31 -9.26
N ASP A 928 39.37 -10.85 -10.50
CA ASP A 928 40.15 -9.74 -11.09
C ASP A 928 39.58 -8.34 -10.76
N ASP A 929 38.54 -8.24 -9.92
CA ASP A 929 37.82 -6.99 -9.58
C ASP A 929 38.52 -6.22 -8.43
N PRO A 930 39.02 -4.99 -8.66
CA PRO A 930 39.70 -4.18 -7.65
C PRO A 930 38.76 -3.32 -6.77
N ALA A 931 37.47 -3.16 -7.13
CA ALA A 931 36.59 -2.19 -6.48
C ALA A 931 35.81 -2.73 -5.27
N GLY A 932 35.53 -4.03 -5.23
CA GLY A 932 34.79 -4.63 -4.12
C GLY A 932 35.65 -4.70 -2.85
N THR A 933 35.25 -4.02 -1.77
CA THR A 933 35.87 -4.18 -0.46
C THR A 933 35.39 -5.49 0.16
N PRO A 934 36.28 -6.36 0.67
CA PRO A 934 35.86 -7.34 1.65
C PRO A 934 35.28 -6.56 2.83
N SER A 935 33.96 -6.62 3.02
CA SER A 935 33.38 -6.16 4.27
C SER A 935 33.82 -7.12 5.38
N GLN A 936 33.79 -6.66 6.64
CA GLN A 936 33.94 -7.56 7.79
C GLN A 936 32.86 -8.69 7.79
N ASP A 937 31.85 -8.57 6.92
CA ASP A 937 30.61 -9.36 6.87
C ASP A 937 30.61 -10.49 5.82
N ARG A 938 31.77 -10.86 5.26
CA ARG A 938 31.92 -12.10 4.45
C ARG A 938 31.10 -12.15 3.14
N ILE A 939 30.54 -11.01 2.75
CA ILE A 939 29.87 -10.74 1.48
C ILE A 939 30.64 -9.63 0.77
N ARG A 940 30.88 -9.80 -0.53
CA ARG A 940 31.58 -8.82 -1.36
C ARG A 940 30.59 -8.00 -2.18
N ARG A 941 30.75 -6.68 -2.10
CA ARG A 941 29.92 -5.67 -2.75
C ARG A 941 30.69 -4.34 -2.86
N PRO A 942 30.35 -3.48 -3.82
CA PRO A 942 29.58 -3.81 -5.02
C PRO A 942 30.35 -4.80 -5.92
N TYR A 943 29.66 -5.53 -6.81
CA TYR A 943 30.28 -6.55 -7.67
C TYR A 943 29.54 -6.76 -9.00
N PHE A 944 30.29 -6.82 -10.12
CA PHE A 944 29.89 -7.41 -11.41
C PHE A 944 28.48 -7.07 -11.93
N THR A 945 28.16 -5.78 -12.04
CA THR A 945 26.90 -5.30 -12.63
C THR A 945 27.08 -3.98 -13.39
N TRP A 946 26.13 -3.64 -14.26
CA TRP A 946 26.14 -2.46 -15.14
C TRP A 946 24.83 -1.68 -15.12
N GLY A 947 24.85 -0.41 -15.52
CA GLY A 947 23.62 0.35 -15.75
C GLY A 947 22.77 -0.27 -16.87
N ILE A 948 23.39 -0.42 -18.05
CA ILE A 948 22.82 -1.07 -19.23
C ILE A 948 23.72 -2.25 -19.61
N TYR A 949 23.17 -3.46 -19.55
CA TYR A 949 23.91 -4.71 -19.72
C TYR A 949 23.48 -5.44 -21.00
N PHE A 950 24.36 -5.49 -22.00
CA PHE A 950 24.17 -6.34 -23.18
C PHE A 950 25.15 -7.52 -23.15
N ASP A 951 24.66 -8.67 -22.72
CA ASP A 951 25.43 -9.92 -22.67
C ASP A 951 25.53 -10.53 -24.09
N ASN A 952 24.97 -11.72 -24.33
CA ASN A 952 25.22 -12.40 -25.59
C ASN A 952 24.58 -11.68 -26.80
N SER A 953 25.42 -11.45 -27.81
CA SER A 953 25.05 -11.07 -29.19
C SER A 953 24.15 -9.82 -29.34
N PRO A 954 24.50 -8.66 -28.76
CA PRO A 954 23.79 -7.42 -29.07
C PRO A 954 24.04 -7.04 -30.53
N ARG A 955 22.97 -6.75 -31.27
CA ARG A 955 23.07 -6.29 -32.66
C ARG A 955 22.13 -5.11 -32.85
N ARG A 956 22.57 -4.04 -33.50
CA ARG A 956 21.76 -2.86 -33.88
C ARG A 956 20.99 -2.24 -32.71
N VAL A 957 21.50 -2.37 -31.50
CA VAL A 957 20.92 -1.68 -30.33
C VAL A 957 21.19 -0.20 -30.45
N GLN A 958 20.25 0.62 -29.99
CA GLN A 958 20.39 2.07 -29.96
C GLN A 958 20.27 2.53 -28.51
N VAL A 959 21.33 3.13 -27.98
CA VAL A 959 21.42 3.60 -26.61
C VAL A 959 21.71 5.09 -26.63
N TYR A 960 20.73 5.92 -26.28
CA TYR A 960 20.95 7.37 -26.31
C TYR A 960 20.15 8.20 -25.32
N GLY A 961 20.73 9.30 -24.86
CA GLY A 961 20.04 10.21 -23.94
C GLY A 961 19.80 9.64 -22.55
N ASN A 962 20.50 8.57 -22.15
CA ASN A 962 20.37 7.99 -20.81
C ASN A 962 21.35 8.62 -19.83
N LEU A 963 21.00 8.62 -18.55
CA LEU A 963 21.87 8.92 -17.43
C LEU A 963 22.08 7.65 -16.61
N CYS A 964 23.33 7.18 -16.49
CA CYS A 964 23.67 6.09 -15.58
C CYS A 964 24.67 6.56 -14.52
N VAL A 965 24.35 6.34 -13.25
CA VAL A 965 25.15 6.86 -12.11
C VAL A 965 25.44 5.77 -11.09
N GLY A 966 26.67 5.67 -10.61
CA GLY A 966 27.00 4.86 -9.43
C GLY A 966 26.81 3.35 -9.65
N ASN A 967 27.29 2.83 -10.79
CA ASN A 967 27.27 1.39 -11.10
C ASN A 967 28.63 0.75 -10.79
N VAL A 968 28.78 -0.55 -11.03
CA VAL A 968 30.04 -1.24 -10.72
C VAL A 968 30.98 -1.26 -11.91
N TRP A 969 30.65 -2.05 -12.94
CA TRP A 969 31.56 -2.32 -14.04
C TRP A 969 31.37 -1.36 -15.22
N GLY A 970 30.28 -0.58 -15.25
CA GLY A 970 30.07 0.44 -16.28
C GLY A 970 28.67 1.00 -16.32
N GLY A 971 28.53 2.16 -16.95
CA GLY A 971 27.21 2.70 -17.31
C GLY A 971 26.58 1.88 -18.44
N VAL A 972 27.40 1.35 -19.35
CA VAL A 972 26.97 0.48 -20.44
C VAL A 972 28.03 -0.60 -20.73
N PHE A 973 27.55 -1.81 -21.00
CA PHE A 973 28.34 -2.97 -21.41
C PHE A 973 27.89 -3.47 -22.77
N LEU A 974 28.85 -3.71 -23.67
CA LEU A 974 28.65 -4.40 -24.94
C LEU A 974 29.64 -5.57 -25.01
N GLY A 975 29.25 -6.79 -24.63
CA GLY A 975 30.21 -7.90 -24.66
C GLY A 975 29.83 -9.19 -23.95
N GLY A 976 30.82 -10.05 -23.71
CA GLY A 976 30.65 -11.37 -23.07
C GLY A 976 31.38 -12.50 -23.81
N GLY A 977 31.55 -13.66 -23.17
CA GLY A 977 32.36 -14.77 -23.70
C GLY A 977 31.91 -15.30 -25.07
N TYR A 978 30.61 -15.19 -25.38
CA TYR A 978 30.06 -15.55 -26.69
C TYR A 978 29.42 -14.37 -27.45
N ALA A 979 29.69 -13.14 -27.02
CA ALA A 979 29.04 -11.96 -27.57
C ALA A 979 29.75 -11.44 -28.82
N GLU A 980 28.98 -11.15 -29.86
CA GLU A 980 29.47 -10.58 -31.11
C GLU A 980 28.75 -9.25 -31.39
N PRO A 981 29.02 -8.17 -30.61
CA PRO A 981 28.42 -6.86 -30.85
C PRO A 981 28.49 -6.43 -32.32
N GLU A 982 27.34 -6.11 -32.92
CA GLU A 982 27.26 -5.70 -34.31
C GLU A 982 26.38 -4.48 -34.53
N ASP A 983 26.93 -3.47 -35.21
CA ASP A 983 26.20 -2.25 -35.59
C ASP A 983 25.51 -1.56 -34.39
N CYS A 984 26.04 -1.73 -33.18
CA CYS A 984 25.50 -1.12 -31.97
C CYS A 984 25.84 0.37 -31.92
N LEU A 985 24.89 1.19 -31.51
CA LEU A 985 25.04 2.65 -31.39
C LEU A 985 24.86 3.08 -29.94
N VAL A 986 25.91 3.63 -29.35
CA VAL A 986 25.88 4.26 -28.02
C VAL A 986 26.25 5.73 -28.17
N GLU A 987 25.28 6.62 -28.05
CA GLU A 987 25.53 8.05 -28.23
C GLU A 987 24.73 8.96 -27.31
N ASN A 988 25.22 10.16 -27.04
CA ASN A 988 24.44 11.17 -26.31
C ASN A 988 24.02 10.73 -24.90
N ASN A 989 24.77 9.87 -24.23
CA ASN A 989 24.52 9.43 -22.87
C ASN A 989 25.42 10.16 -21.86
N ILE A 990 25.02 10.16 -20.60
CA ILE A 990 25.82 10.62 -19.46
C ILE A 990 26.11 9.42 -18.56
N PHE A 991 27.38 9.07 -18.41
CA PHE A 991 27.85 7.99 -17.53
C PHE A 991 28.68 8.59 -16.40
N VAL A 992 28.28 8.30 -15.15
CA VAL A 992 28.85 8.95 -13.97
C VAL A 992 29.25 7.93 -12.91
N ASP A 993 30.50 8.03 -12.45
CA ASP A 993 31.01 7.35 -11.25
C ASP A 993 30.70 5.83 -11.18
N SER A 994 30.90 5.12 -12.30
CA SER A 994 30.99 3.66 -12.21
C SER A 994 32.33 3.24 -11.56
N SER A 995 32.32 2.16 -10.79
CA SER A 995 33.42 1.81 -9.88
C SER A 995 34.69 1.27 -10.57
N VAL A 996 34.55 0.55 -11.69
CA VAL A 996 35.66 -0.14 -12.37
C VAL A 996 35.94 0.48 -13.75
N TYR A 997 34.97 0.42 -14.65
CA TYR A 997 35.01 1.05 -15.97
C TYR A 997 33.81 1.98 -16.12
N GLN A 998 33.84 2.92 -17.09
CA GLN A 998 32.66 3.72 -17.40
C GLN A 998 31.93 3.16 -18.63
N TYR A 999 32.69 2.74 -19.64
CA TYR A 999 32.22 1.97 -20.80
C TYR A 999 32.97 0.64 -20.89
N ASP A 1000 32.24 -0.47 -20.94
CA ASP A 1000 32.84 -1.80 -21.10
C ASP A 1000 32.53 -2.36 -22.50
N ALA A 1001 33.53 -2.29 -23.38
CA ALA A 1001 33.54 -2.84 -24.73
C ALA A 1001 34.24 -4.21 -24.75
N SER A 1002 33.62 -5.20 -24.11
CA SER A 1002 34.12 -6.59 -24.08
C SER A 1002 33.79 -7.35 -25.37
N MET A 1003 34.30 -6.84 -26.51
CA MET A 1003 34.13 -7.36 -27.87
C MET A 1003 35.08 -8.53 -28.20
N ASN A 1004 34.70 -9.35 -29.18
CA ASN A 1004 35.54 -10.40 -29.77
C ASN A 1004 35.88 -10.12 -31.25
N ALA A 1005 36.59 -11.03 -31.90
CA ALA A 1005 37.01 -10.88 -33.31
C ALA A 1005 35.86 -10.85 -34.33
N ASN A 1006 34.67 -11.34 -33.97
CA ASN A 1006 33.49 -11.34 -34.86
C ASN A 1006 32.65 -10.06 -34.75
N SER A 1007 32.98 -9.21 -33.77
CA SER A 1007 32.31 -7.94 -33.55
C SER A 1007 32.60 -6.98 -34.72
N ARG A 1008 31.65 -6.12 -35.09
CA ARG A 1008 31.82 -5.16 -36.20
C ARG A 1008 30.85 -4.00 -36.13
N GLY A 1009 31.18 -2.87 -36.76
CA GLY A 1009 30.20 -1.82 -37.01
C GLY A 1009 29.81 -0.96 -35.80
N ASN A 1010 30.38 -1.20 -34.62
CA ASN A 1010 29.94 -0.56 -33.37
C ASN A 1010 30.40 0.90 -33.27
N VAL A 1011 29.54 1.76 -32.76
CA VAL A 1011 29.75 3.21 -32.65
C VAL A 1011 29.53 3.68 -31.21
N PHE A 1012 30.52 4.39 -30.66
CA PHE A 1012 30.44 5.05 -29.36
C PHE A 1012 30.85 6.53 -29.50
N GLN A 1013 29.91 7.47 -29.46
CA GLN A 1013 30.20 8.87 -29.76
C GLN A 1013 29.31 9.86 -29.01
N ARG A 1014 29.78 11.10 -28.81
CA ARG A 1014 28.99 12.17 -28.16
C ARG A 1014 28.47 11.78 -26.77
N ASN A 1015 29.18 10.94 -26.04
CA ASN A 1015 28.84 10.62 -24.66
C ASN A 1015 29.62 11.53 -23.70
N ILE A 1016 29.05 11.79 -22.53
CA ILE A 1016 29.72 12.46 -21.42
C ILE A 1016 30.07 11.40 -20.38
N ILE A 1017 31.35 11.28 -20.06
CA ILE A 1017 31.84 10.35 -19.06
C ILE A 1017 32.53 11.18 -17.98
N SER A 1018 31.98 11.16 -16.77
CA SER A 1018 32.50 11.93 -15.64
C SER A 1018 32.65 11.03 -14.42
N PHE A 1019 33.86 10.89 -13.89
CA PHE A 1019 34.12 9.99 -12.77
C PHE A 1019 35.20 10.56 -11.86
N SER A 1020 35.17 10.16 -10.60
CA SER A 1020 36.03 10.72 -9.54
C SER A 1020 37.11 9.76 -9.05
N ARG A 1021 36.99 8.48 -9.40
CA ARG A 1021 37.92 7.42 -8.98
C ARG A 1021 39.17 7.41 -9.87
N PRO A 1022 40.37 7.69 -9.35
CA PRO A 1022 41.61 7.67 -10.15
C PRO A 1022 42.09 6.26 -10.50
N ASP A 1023 41.64 5.25 -9.76
CA ASP A 1023 41.92 3.83 -10.01
C ASP A 1023 41.00 3.24 -11.09
N ALA A 1024 39.79 3.78 -11.25
CA ALA A 1024 38.87 3.39 -12.31
C ALA A 1024 39.44 3.72 -13.70
N SER A 1025 39.06 2.93 -14.70
CA SER A 1025 39.42 3.16 -16.09
C SER A 1025 38.29 3.85 -16.83
N LEU A 1026 38.65 4.67 -17.82
CA LEU A 1026 37.68 5.32 -18.69
C LEU A 1026 36.84 4.26 -19.40
N LEU A 1027 37.51 3.28 -20.00
CA LEU A 1027 36.87 2.18 -20.69
C LEU A 1027 37.69 0.90 -20.63
N ARG A 1028 37.02 -0.23 -20.87
CA ARG A 1028 37.63 -1.52 -21.18
C ARG A 1028 37.40 -1.85 -22.65
N CYS A 1029 38.43 -2.33 -23.35
CA CYS A 1029 38.37 -2.78 -24.72
C CYS A 1029 39.13 -4.09 -24.87
N THR A 1030 38.44 -5.19 -25.22
CA THR A 1030 39.09 -6.49 -25.45
C THR A 1030 39.41 -6.77 -26.92
N SER A 1031 38.77 -6.06 -27.85
CA SER A 1031 39.07 -6.12 -29.29
C SER A 1031 38.76 -4.79 -29.97
N ARG A 1032 39.68 -4.33 -30.84
CA ARG A 1032 39.52 -3.09 -31.61
C ARG A 1032 38.79 -3.27 -32.93
N GLU A 1033 38.80 -4.49 -33.48
CA GLU A 1033 38.27 -4.79 -34.83
C GLU A 1033 36.77 -4.53 -34.92
N GLY A 1034 36.06 -4.65 -33.79
CA GLY A 1034 34.63 -4.38 -33.71
C GLY A 1034 34.22 -2.92 -33.71
N ILE A 1035 35.17 -2.00 -33.58
CA ILE A 1035 34.90 -0.57 -33.42
C ILE A 1035 34.92 0.10 -34.80
N LYS A 1036 33.75 0.56 -35.25
CA LYS A 1036 33.61 1.40 -36.45
C LYS A 1036 33.97 2.85 -36.15
N LYS A 1037 33.53 3.35 -34.99
CA LYS A 1037 33.84 4.71 -34.53
C LYS A 1037 33.78 4.79 -33.02
N LEU A 1038 34.82 5.36 -32.41
CA LEU A 1038 34.81 5.75 -31.01
C LEU A 1038 35.47 7.13 -30.94
N ASP A 1039 34.66 8.19 -30.89
CA ASP A 1039 35.14 9.57 -31.05
C ASP A 1039 34.08 10.61 -30.62
N ASP A 1040 34.45 11.89 -30.56
CA ASP A 1040 33.57 13.01 -30.22
C ASP A 1040 32.95 12.93 -28.80
N ASN A 1041 33.64 12.29 -27.86
CA ASN A 1041 33.19 12.13 -26.47
C ASN A 1041 33.79 13.20 -25.56
N LEU A 1042 33.13 13.47 -24.43
CA LEU A 1042 33.65 14.33 -23.37
C LEU A 1042 34.04 13.49 -22.16
N TYR A 1043 35.29 13.58 -21.74
CA TYR A 1043 35.84 12.82 -20.63
C TYR A 1043 36.29 13.74 -19.50
N PHE A 1044 35.92 13.38 -18.27
CA PHE A 1044 36.32 14.13 -17.08
C PHE A 1044 36.65 13.19 -15.93
N LEU A 1045 37.93 13.18 -15.53
CA LEU A 1045 38.38 12.59 -14.28
C LEU A 1045 38.48 13.71 -13.23
N GLN A 1046 37.59 13.69 -12.24
CA GLN A 1046 37.61 14.68 -11.16
C GLN A 1046 38.92 14.55 -10.36
N GLY A 1047 39.52 15.68 -10.02
CA GLY A 1047 40.85 15.72 -9.38
C GLY A 1047 42.03 15.60 -10.36
N GLY A 1048 41.76 15.34 -11.65
CA GLY A 1048 42.79 15.22 -12.68
C GLY A 1048 43.53 13.87 -12.67
N GLY A 1049 44.46 13.69 -13.61
CA GLY A 1049 45.22 12.45 -13.78
C GLY A 1049 45.12 11.90 -15.20
N ALA A 1050 45.83 10.79 -15.44
CA ALA A 1050 45.82 10.12 -16.74
C ALA A 1050 44.58 9.22 -16.88
N LEU A 1051 43.83 9.40 -17.97
CA LEU A 1051 42.76 8.48 -18.35
C LEU A 1051 43.36 7.12 -18.75
N LYS A 1052 42.69 6.03 -18.35
CA LYS A 1052 43.15 4.65 -18.56
C LYS A 1052 42.20 3.88 -19.46
N VAL A 1053 42.77 3.04 -20.32
CA VAL A 1053 42.05 2.15 -21.25
C VAL A 1053 42.44 0.71 -20.97
N SER A 1054 41.61 -0.03 -20.24
CA SER A 1054 41.92 -1.42 -19.87
C SER A 1054 41.80 -2.37 -21.07
N GLY A 1055 42.69 -3.36 -21.14
CA GLY A 1055 42.70 -4.36 -22.23
C GLY A 1055 43.40 -3.90 -23.52
N PHE A 1056 44.02 -2.71 -23.53
CA PHE A 1056 44.70 -2.15 -24.67
C PHE A 1056 46.14 -1.73 -24.36
N GLU A 1057 47.13 -2.34 -25.02
CA GLU A 1057 48.57 -2.01 -24.92
C GLU A 1057 49.05 -1.81 -23.46
N ASP A 1058 49.62 -0.64 -23.12
CA ASP A 1058 50.04 -0.29 -21.75
C ASP A 1058 48.95 0.45 -20.95
N GLY A 1059 47.74 0.54 -21.50
CA GLY A 1059 46.58 1.17 -20.89
C GLY A 1059 46.51 2.69 -21.04
N SER A 1060 47.42 3.33 -21.79
CA SER A 1060 47.46 4.78 -21.96
C SER A 1060 46.39 5.33 -22.92
N PHE A 1061 45.65 6.35 -22.46
CA PHE A 1061 44.73 7.11 -23.33
C PHE A 1061 45.45 7.84 -24.48
N GLU A 1062 46.72 8.23 -24.31
CA GLU A 1062 47.48 8.84 -25.41
C GLU A 1062 47.76 7.84 -26.53
N LYS A 1063 48.08 6.59 -26.17
CA LYS A 1063 48.26 5.53 -27.18
C LYS A 1063 46.94 5.15 -27.83
N TRP A 1064 45.85 5.18 -27.08
CA TRP A 1064 44.50 5.03 -27.61
C TRP A 1064 44.19 6.08 -28.70
N ARG A 1065 44.54 7.34 -28.43
CA ARG A 1065 44.43 8.43 -29.42
C ARG A 1065 45.35 8.25 -30.63
N ALA A 1066 46.60 7.86 -30.40
CA ALA A 1066 47.55 7.56 -31.47
C ALA A 1066 47.08 6.41 -32.37
N ALA A 1067 46.39 5.42 -31.81
CA ALA A 1067 45.79 4.29 -32.53
C ALA A 1067 44.57 4.66 -33.38
N GLY A 1068 44.08 5.92 -33.30
CA GLY A 1068 43.04 6.44 -34.18
C GLY A 1068 41.67 6.63 -33.56
N PHE A 1069 41.51 6.29 -32.28
CA PHE A 1069 40.26 6.49 -31.52
C PHE A 1069 40.28 7.83 -30.79
N ASP A 1070 39.12 8.39 -30.43
CA ASP A 1070 38.99 9.60 -29.61
C ASP A 1070 39.83 10.81 -30.07
N ARG A 1071 40.06 10.96 -31.38
CA ARG A 1071 40.87 12.05 -31.95
C ARG A 1071 40.25 13.42 -31.74
N ASN A 1072 38.92 13.50 -31.76
CA ASN A 1072 38.13 14.72 -31.59
C ASN A 1072 37.47 14.79 -30.20
N SER A 1073 37.62 13.75 -29.38
CA SER A 1073 37.15 13.75 -27.99
C SER A 1073 37.91 14.77 -27.13
N VAL A 1074 37.20 15.38 -26.19
CA VAL A 1074 37.71 16.44 -25.31
C VAL A 1074 37.85 15.92 -23.90
N VAL A 1075 38.94 16.29 -23.22
CA VAL A 1075 39.12 16.07 -21.79
C VAL A 1075 38.91 17.40 -21.06
N ALA A 1076 37.74 17.59 -20.45
CA ALA A 1076 37.37 18.83 -19.76
C ALA A 1076 36.17 18.60 -18.83
N ASP A 1077 35.97 19.50 -17.86
CA ASP A 1077 34.79 19.50 -16.99
C ASP A 1077 33.49 19.62 -17.84
N PRO A 1078 32.50 18.73 -17.64
CA PRO A 1078 31.20 18.81 -18.32
C PRO A 1078 30.37 20.02 -17.93
N LEU A 1079 30.68 20.71 -16.84
CA LEU A 1079 29.95 21.85 -16.32
C LEU A 1079 28.48 21.50 -16.00
N PHE A 1080 28.28 20.44 -15.21
CA PHE A 1080 26.97 20.11 -14.65
C PHE A 1080 26.43 21.24 -13.77
N VAL A 1081 25.11 21.37 -13.67
CA VAL A 1081 24.43 22.40 -12.86
C VAL A 1081 24.65 22.15 -11.37
N ASP A 1082 24.23 20.99 -10.84
CA ASP A 1082 24.41 20.60 -9.44
C ASP A 1082 24.43 19.06 -9.28
N PRO A 1083 25.54 18.39 -9.66
CA PRO A 1083 25.62 16.93 -9.63
C PRO A 1083 25.55 16.37 -8.20
N THR A 1084 25.89 17.17 -7.17
CA THR A 1084 25.79 16.76 -5.75
C THR A 1084 24.35 16.55 -5.30
N ARG A 1085 23.40 17.23 -5.94
CA ARG A 1085 21.96 17.03 -5.76
C ARG A 1085 21.33 16.16 -6.85
N GLY A 1086 22.14 15.55 -7.72
CA GLY A 1086 21.68 14.72 -8.84
C GLY A 1086 21.18 15.50 -10.05
N ASP A 1087 21.47 16.80 -10.16
CA ASP A 1087 21.15 17.61 -11.35
C ASP A 1087 22.31 17.60 -12.35
N TYR A 1088 22.19 16.71 -13.34
CA TYR A 1088 23.14 16.52 -14.42
C TYR A 1088 22.82 17.32 -15.69
N ASN A 1089 21.95 18.34 -15.59
CA ASN A 1089 21.83 19.32 -16.66
C ASN A 1089 23.17 20.01 -16.90
N LEU A 1090 23.42 20.42 -18.15
CA LEU A 1090 24.64 21.08 -18.55
C LEU A 1090 24.45 22.60 -18.56
N LYS A 1091 25.45 23.34 -18.07
CA LYS A 1091 25.51 24.79 -18.22
C LYS A 1091 25.70 25.18 -19.69
N PRO A 1092 25.28 26.38 -20.12
CA PRO A 1092 25.43 26.85 -21.50
C PRO A 1092 26.87 26.82 -22.02
N GLU A 1093 27.85 26.94 -21.14
CA GLU A 1093 29.28 26.98 -21.46
C GLU A 1093 29.91 25.59 -21.62
N SER A 1094 29.14 24.51 -21.40
CA SER A 1094 29.65 23.14 -21.46
C SER A 1094 30.35 22.83 -22.81
N PRO A 1095 31.54 22.22 -22.80
CA PRO A 1095 32.23 21.83 -24.02
C PRO A 1095 31.47 20.74 -24.80
N ALA A 1096 30.57 20.00 -24.15
CA ALA A 1096 29.76 18.96 -24.78
C ALA A 1096 28.91 19.48 -25.96
N TRP A 1097 28.45 20.74 -25.89
CA TRP A 1097 27.64 21.34 -26.95
C TRP A 1097 28.39 21.42 -28.29
N LYS A 1098 29.71 21.70 -28.25
CA LYS A 1098 30.56 21.78 -29.45
C LYS A 1098 30.81 20.41 -30.07
N LEU A 1099 30.76 19.35 -29.28
CA LEU A 1099 30.83 17.96 -29.74
C LEU A 1099 29.49 17.48 -30.35
N GLY A 1100 28.44 18.30 -30.28
CA GLY A 1100 27.12 17.97 -30.81
C GLY A 1100 26.21 17.23 -29.84
N PHE A 1101 26.54 17.21 -28.54
CA PHE A 1101 25.65 16.69 -27.50
C PHE A 1101 24.28 17.39 -27.54
N LYS A 1102 23.22 16.65 -27.26
CA LYS A 1102 21.82 17.08 -27.24
C LYS A 1102 21.28 17.01 -25.81
N PRO A 1103 20.50 18.01 -25.36
CA PRO A 1103 19.92 18.00 -24.02
C PRO A 1103 19.10 16.72 -23.75
N ILE A 1104 19.23 16.17 -22.54
CA ILE A 1104 18.39 15.08 -22.05
C ILE A 1104 17.18 15.70 -21.33
N PRO A 1105 15.94 15.31 -21.66
CA PRO A 1105 14.72 15.82 -21.03
C PRO A 1105 14.49 15.19 -19.63
N PHE A 1106 15.33 15.54 -18.65
CA PHE A 1106 15.29 14.97 -17.30
C PHE A 1106 13.94 15.15 -16.60
N GLU A 1107 13.24 16.23 -16.88
CA GLU A 1107 11.92 16.55 -16.32
C GLU A 1107 10.81 15.57 -16.75
N LYS A 1108 11.04 14.80 -17.81
CA LYS A 1108 10.10 13.78 -18.31
C LYS A 1108 10.37 12.39 -17.76
N ILE A 1109 11.51 12.17 -17.10
CA ILE A 1109 11.91 10.85 -16.61
C ILE A 1109 11.17 10.54 -15.30
N GLY A 1110 10.66 9.31 -15.19
CA GLY A 1110 9.87 8.81 -14.07
C GLY A 1110 8.37 8.90 -14.33
N ILE A 1111 7.58 8.70 -13.28
CA ILE A 1111 6.12 8.72 -13.32
C ILE A 1111 5.62 10.06 -13.86
N LYS A 1112 4.78 10.04 -14.92
CA LYS A 1112 4.06 11.26 -15.33
C LYS A 1112 3.08 11.67 -14.25
N LYS A 1113 3.10 12.94 -13.89
CA LYS A 1113 1.99 13.55 -13.14
C LYS A 1113 0.77 13.57 -14.05
N VAL A 1114 -0.31 12.92 -13.63
CA VAL A 1114 -1.59 13.00 -14.32
C VAL A 1114 -2.20 14.35 -13.94
N GLU A 1115 -2.52 15.18 -14.93
CA GLU A 1115 -3.28 16.42 -14.73
C GLU A 1115 -4.74 16.14 -14.35
#